data_AF-A0A3E1ESE2-F1
#
_entry.id   AF-A0A3E1ESE2-F1
#
_cell.length_a   1.000
_cell.length_b   1.000
_cell.length_c   1.000
_cell.angle_alpha   90.00
_cell.angle_beta   90.00
_cell.angle_gamma   90.00
#
_symmetry.space_group_name_H-M   'P 1'
#
loop_
_entity.id
_entity.type
_entity.pdbx_description
1 polymer ?
#
loop_
_entity_poly.entity_id
_entity_poly.type
_entity_poly.pdbx_seq_one_letter_code
_entity_poly.pdbx_strand_id
1 'polypeptide(L)'
;MSSWTLSGVMLVVMIGSLGAAPKESVDLTKTREVDRELTYNLGATGLRGWIETRPETYLDSLQGRTTARSRQILVTHVGKGTPAEGVLRVDDVILGTGGKRFEDDARKSFARAIQAAEAGEGGGAMKLTVFREGKEEAVEIRLPVLGAYGEGAPWGCEKSRRVFEAACAVLEKEPLDEGWTGAVNGLALLATGKAEYLPRVKELAMKLAPADLDLSGKTAGDTWGLGYRTLFLCEYLLVTGDETVRHGMRECALSMARGQGMYGTFGHGFAALTPDGKLHGSVPPYGPVNMAGLPANLAILLAKKCGVKDPEIEAAVGRASGFFGYFTDKGAIPYGEHEPWPYHENNGKNSITAVFFGLQSGRERDAKFFAQMATAGYASRECGHTGQGFSYLWGALGANAGGAGAAAAFFREASWHLDLVRRADGSFTYDGGEQYGPGKTEDGTYWGKSSYYGLSPNATYVLTYALPLKKLLITGRESGEKAKLGKAEVAAAVVSGRFDVERKGKSAAELLAAFGDWSPVVRHWAAEELAGRPEGRAMVGELVRLAGGEDVHVVQGACEALGLIGAEEGLKVLVKRLGHENRWVRYKAAEAVRKMGDRAKPVLGELLKALVATAEPMRPINWADPVQIAQGQLAAAVFSGPLKEGLKDADPVLLIPAVRAVSRQPDGMARATLREFFDHRITMEEVVKLAPDILAAVKTPCPADTMFSNEIRMGGFKALVRYRFKEGIEAGIYLAMTQGGHGSESRTGEIMKDIAGYGAAARGAVPKLKELMAMLNKQVKDGEFPGGELNARRVDAVAAAIREIEAAKDVPELRSIRGGGASGL
;
A
#
# COMPACT_ATOMS: atom_id res chain seq x y z
N MET A 1 -17.31 12.14 5.12
CA MET A 1 -16.82 10.92 5.79
C MET A 1 -17.99 9.93 5.81
N SER A 2 -18.21 9.26 4.69
CA SER A 2 -19.23 8.23 4.55
C SER A 2 -18.64 6.87 4.92
N SER A 3 -19.50 6.05 5.51
CA SER A 3 -19.30 4.71 6.06
C SER A 3 -18.48 3.76 5.18
N TRP A 4 -17.32 3.32 5.70
CA TRP A 4 -16.60 2.14 5.21
C TRP A 4 -16.55 1.12 6.35
N THR A 5 -17.38 0.09 6.21
CA THR A 5 -17.39 -1.08 7.06
C THR A 5 -16.22 -2.00 6.72
N LEU A 6 -15.70 -2.63 7.77
CA LEU A 6 -14.58 -3.57 7.77
C LEU A 6 -14.61 -4.57 6.61
N SER A 7 -13.48 -4.69 5.92
CA SER A 7 -12.97 -5.97 5.45
C SER A 7 -11.47 -5.95 5.72
N GLY A 8 -11.07 -6.78 6.68
CA GLY A 8 -9.70 -6.82 7.17
C GLY A 8 -8.70 -7.21 6.10
N VAL A 9 -7.43 -7.11 6.49
CA VAL A 9 -6.31 -7.79 5.87
C VAL A 9 -6.57 -9.31 5.92
N MET A 10 -7.46 -9.76 5.05
CA MET A 10 -7.45 -11.10 4.53
C MET A 10 -6.47 -11.07 3.38
N LEU A 11 -5.51 -11.98 3.43
CA LEU A 11 -5.03 -12.62 2.23
C LEU A 11 -6.28 -12.95 1.41
N VAL A 12 -6.57 -12.19 0.34
CA VAL A 12 -7.71 -12.45 -0.53
C VAL A 12 -7.36 -13.69 -1.34
N VAL A 13 -7.53 -14.85 -0.71
CA VAL A 13 -7.96 -16.05 -1.41
C VAL A 13 -9.47 -15.90 -1.52
N MET A 14 -9.92 -15.05 -2.45
CA MET A 14 -11.28 -15.14 -2.97
C MET A 14 -11.35 -16.46 -3.73
N ILE A 15 -11.67 -17.55 -3.02
CA ILE A 15 -12.40 -18.65 -3.66
C ILE A 15 -13.81 -18.10 -3.87
N GLY A 16 -13.97 -17.34 -4.95
CA GLY A 16 -15.28 -16.98 -5.44
C GLY A 16 -15.94 -18.27 -5.90
N SER A 17 -16.99 -18.71 -5.19
CA SER A 17 -18.04 -19.51 -5.80
C SER A 17 -18.81 -18.61 -6.78
N LEU A 18 -18.19 -18.32 -7.92
CA LEU A 18 -18.85 -17.76 -9.08
C LEU A 18 -19.43 -18.93 -9.87
N GLY A 19 -20.75 -18.97 -10.01
CA GLY A 19 -21.35 -19.67 -11.13
C GLY A 19 -20.61 -19.25 -12.40
N ALA A 20 -20.20 -20.22 -13.22
CA ALA A 20 -19.32 -19.98 -14.36
C ALA A 20 -19.92 -18.88 -15.26
N ALA A 21 -19.34 -17.68 -15.21
CA ALA A 21 -19.63 -16.65 -16.19
C ALA A 21 -19.33 -17.22 -17.59
N PRO A 22 -20.12 -16.88 -18.61
CA PRO A 22 -19.90 -17.40 -19.96
C PRO A 22 -18.45 -17.17 -20.39
N LYS A 23 -17.83 -18.23 -20.93
CA LYS A 23 -16.39 -18.24 -21.28
C LYS A 23 -16.03 -17.28 -22.43
N GLU A 24 -17.01 -16.90 -23.25
CA GLU A 24 -16.79 -16.06 -24.44
C GLU A 24 -16.90 -14.57 -24.11
N SER A 25 -16.01 -13.78 -24.71
CA SER A 25 -16.08 -12.32 -24.69
C SER A 25 -17.37 -11.82 -25.31
N VAL A 26 -17.86 -10.68 -24.83
CA VAL A 26 -19.03 -10.02 -25.41
C VAL A 26 -18.74 -9.69 -26.88
N ASP A 27 -19.57 -10.21 -27.78
CA ASP A 27 -19.54 -9.86 -29.20
C ASP A 27 -20.44 -8.65 -29.46
N LEU A 28 -19.81 -7.48 -29.49
CA LEU A 28 -20.45 -6.18 -29.68
C LEU A 28 -21.10 -6.03 -31.06
N THR A 29 -20.74 -6.87 -32.05
CA THR A 29 -21.44 -6.90 -33.34
C THR A 29 -22.83 -7.55 -33.25
N LYS A 30 -23.09 -8.33 -32.19
CA LYS A 30 -24.37 -9.00 -31.93
C LYS A 30 -25.21 -8.29 -30.88
N THR A 31 -24.59 -7.80 -29.81
CA THR A 31 -25.28 -7.08 -28.74
C THR A 31 -24.53 -5.82 -28.32
N ARG A 32 -25.27 -4.72 -28.10
CA ARG A 32 -24.71 -3.44 -27.62
C ARG A 32 -25.19 -3.10 -26.20
N GLU A 33 -25.83 -4.07 -25.54
CA GLU A 33 -26.31 -3.95 -24.17
C GLU A 33 -25.12 -4.12 -23.20
N VAL A 34 -24.47 -3.00 -22.90
CA VAL A 34 -23.35 -2.93 -21.96
C VAL A 34 -23.57 -1.77 -21.00
N ASP A 35 -22.94 -1.86 -19.82
CA ASP A 35 -22.87 -0.75 -18.89
C ASP A 35 -21.95 0.35 -19.45
N ARG A 36 -22.53 1.49 -19.83
CA ARG A 36 -21.81 2.63 -20.41
C ARG A 36 -21.40 3.67 -19.37
N GLU A 37 -21.63 3.43 -18.08
CA GLU A 37 -21.24 4.37 -17.02
C GLU A 37 -19.72 4.50 -16.92
N LEU A 38 -19.00 3.40 -17.12
CA LEU A 38 -17.54 3.35 -17.05
C LEU A 38 -16.94 3.07 -18.43
N THR A 39 -16.09 3.99 -18.89
CA THR A 39 -15.55 4.00 -20.26
C THR A 39 -14.11 4.50 -20.26
N TYR A 40 -13.40 4.26 -21.35
CA TYR A 40 -12.04 4.78 -21.56
C TYR A 40 -12.04 5.87 -22.62
N ASN A 41 -11.20 6.88 -22.43
CA ASN A 41 -10.75 7.75 -23.52
C ASN A 41 -9.97 6.91 -24.54
N LEU A 42 -10.14 7.23 -25.82
CA LEU A 42 -9.44 6.56 -26.92
C LEU A 42 -8.42 7.52 -27.53
N GLY A 43 -7.62 8.13 -26.67
CA GLY A 43 -6.58 9.10 -27.01
C GLY A 43 -7.07 10.33 -27.76
N ALA A 44 -6.17 10.92 -28.55
CA ALA A 44 -6.42 12.17 -29.28
C ALA A 44 -7.41 12.03 -30.44
N THR A 45 -8.08 10.89 -30.58
CA THR A 45 -9.05 10.63 -31.64
C THR A 45 -10.34 11.42 -31.47
N GLY A 46 -10.70 11.79 -30.24
CA GLY A 46 -12.01 12.36 -29.95
C GLY A 46 -13.05 11.40 -29.41
N LEU A 47 -12.69 10.13 -29.22
CA LEU A 47 -13.64 9.08 -28.87
C LEU A 47 -13.57 8.72 -27.38
N ARG A 48 -14.72 8.38 -26.80
CA ARG A 48 -14.78 7.49 -25.64
C ARG A 48 -15.36 6.15 -26.07
N GLY A 49 -14.90 5.09 -25.43
CA GLY A 49 -15.37 3.74 -25.73
C GLY A 49 -15.49 2.85 -24.51
N TRP A 50 -16.48 1.97 -24.58
CA TRP A 50 -16.59 0.84 -23.68
C TRP A 50 -15.70 -0.29 -24.17
N ILE A 51 -14.96 -0.89 -23.24
CA ILE A 51 -14.03 -1.99 -23.48
C ILE A 51 -14.30 -3.03 -22.41
N GLU A 52 -14.49 -4.28 -22.83
CA GLU A 52 -14.73 -5.38 -21.90
C GLU A 52 -13.59 -5.47 -20.87
N THR A 53 -13.97 -5.31 -19.60
CA THR A 53 -13.07 -5.43 -18.45
C THR A 53 -13.36 -6.77 -17.79
N ARG A 54 -12.54 -7.78 -18.08
CA ARG A 54 -12.69 -9.16 -17.62
C ARG A 54 -11.31 -9.80 -17.42
N PRO A 55 -10.64 -9.53 -16.28
CA PRO A 55 -9.36 -10.16 -15.95
C PRO A 55 -9.52 -11.68 -15.79
N GLU A 56 -8.51 -12.47 -16.18
CA GLU A 56 -8.58 -13.94 -16.02
C GLU A 56 -8.36 -14.36 -14.57
N THR A 57 -7.49 -13.64 -13.87
CA THR A 57 -7.16 -13.85 -12.46
C THR A 57 -7.17 -12.52 -11.72
N TYR A 58 -7.27 -12.56 -10.39
CA TYR A 58 -7.08 -11.36 -9.57
C TYR A 58 -5.70 -10.70 -9.82
N LEU A 59 -4.65 -11.50 -10.05
CA LEU A 59 -3.32 -11.01 -10.38
C LEU A 59 -3.32 -10.20 -11.70
N ASP A 60 -4.04 -10.64 -12.71
CA ASP A 60 -4.15 -9.90 -13.98
C ASP A 60 -4.78 -8.53 -13.78
N SER A 61 -5.73 -8.40 -12.86
CA SER A 61 -6.29 -7.11 -12.48
C SER A 61 -5.22 -6.17 -11.93
N LEU A 62 -4.37 -6.68 -11.05
CA LEU A 62 -3.32 -5.90 -10.40
C LEU A 62 -2.13 -5.57 -11.33
N GLN A 63 -2.01 -6.27 -12.46
CA GLN A 63 -0.95 -6.08 -13.46
C GLN A 63 -1.43 -5.37 -14.73
N GLY A 64 -2.55 -4.65 -14.68
CA GLY A 64 -3.04 -3.87 -15.83
C GLY A 64 -3.43 -4.72 -17.04
N ARG A 65 -3.95 -5.92 -16.78
CA ARG A 65 -4.45 -6.86 -17.81
C ARG A 65 -5.96 -7.10 -17.70
N THR A 66 -6.68 -6.15 -17.12
CA THR A 66 -8.14 -6.19 -17.01
C THR A 66 -8.84 -6.23 -18.37
N THR A 67 -8.24 -5.65 -19.41
CA THR A 67 -8.76 -5.61 -20.79
C THR A 67 -8.09 -6.60 -21.74
N ALA A 68 -7.26 -7.52 -21.23
CA ALA A 68 -6.43 -8.39 -22.06
C ALA A 68 -7.23 -9.30 -23.02
N ARG A 69 -8.49 -9.61 -22.69
CA ARG A 69 -9.40 -10.41 -23.53
C ARG A 69 -10.20 -9.58 -24.54
N SER A 70 -10.24 -8.26 -24.39
CA SER A 70 -11.04 -7.43 -25.27
C SER A 70 -10.48 -7.44 -26.70
N ARG A 71 -11.36 -7.68 -27.68
CA ARG A 71 -11.06 -7.68 -29.12
C ARG A 71 -11.91 -6.69 -29.91
N GLN A 72 -12.72 -5.89 -29.21
CA GLN A 72 -13.67 -4.95 -29.81
C GLN A 72 -13.83 -3.75 -28.88
N ILE A 73 -14.09 -2.57 -29.45
CA ILE A 73 -14.33 -1.34 -28.69
C ILE A 73 -15.67 -0.77 -29.16
N LEU A 74 -16.61 -0.58 -28.24
CA LEU A 74 -17.87 0.09 -28.55
C LEU A 74 -17.70 1.59 -28.37
N VAL A 75 -17.96 2.38 -29.41
CA VAL A 75 -17.93 3.84 -29.32
C VAL A 75 -19.15 4.31 -28.51
N THR A 76 -18.88 4.94 -27.36
CA THR A 76 -19.92 5.48 -26.48
C THR A 76 -20.10 6.98 -26.61
N HIS A 77 -19.08 7.69 -27.12
CA HIS A 77 -19.14 9.12 -27.35
C HIS A 77 -18.18 9.56 -28.46
N VAL A 78 -18.59 10.56 -29.25
CA VAL A 78 -17.76 11.26 -30.25
C VAL A 78 -17.72 12.73 -29.89
N GLY A 79 -16.54 13.25 -29.56
CA GLY A 79 -16.34 14.63 -29.13
C GLY A 79 -16.45 15.62 -30.30
N LYS A 80 -17.09 16.76 -30.06
CA LYS A 80 -17.15 17.87 -31.01
C LYS A 80 -15.76 18.50 -31.24
N GLY A 81 -15.46 18.90 -32.47
CA GLY A 81 -14.19 19.53 -32.87
C GLY A 81 -13.01 18.57 -32.88
N THR A 82 -13.24 17.26 -33.01
CA THR A 82 -12.21 16.23 -32.91
C THR A 82 -12.00 15.49 -34.24
N PRO A 83 -10.86 14.78 -34.41
CA PRO A 83 -10.61 13.98 -35.61
C PRO A 83 -11.68 12.95 -35.96
N ALA A 84 -12.43 12.46 -34.97
CA ALA A 84 -13.49 11.47 -35.18
C ALA A 84 -14.86 12.08 -35.51
N GLU A 85 -15.05 13.39 -35.30
CA GLU A 85 -16.32 14.05 -35.61
C GLU A 85 -16.66 13.93 -37.10
N GLY A 86 -17.89 13.50 -37.39
CA GLY A 86 -18.37 13.29 -38.76
C GLY A 86 -17.88 12.01 -39.44
N VAL A 87 -16.93 11.27 -38.84
CA VAL A 87 -16.41 9.99 -39.37
C VAL A 87 -16.98 8.80 -38.60
N LEU A 88 -16.86 8.85 -37.27
CA LEU A 88 -17.37 7.81 -36.36
C LEU A 88 -18.72 8.23 -35.77
N ARG A 89 -19.50 7.25 -35.33
CA ARG A 89 -20.82 7.42 -34.71
C ARG A 89 -20.84 6.69 -33.36
N VAL A 90 -21.67 7.18 -32.45
CA VAL A 90 -22.05 6.38 -31.27
C VAL A 90 -22.64 5.06 -31.77
N ASP A 91 -22.34 3.96 -31.06
CA ASP A 91 -22.72 2.58 -31.41
C ASP A 91 -21.92 1.89 -32.52
N ASP A 92 -20.93 2.59 -33.09
CA ASP A 92 -19.91 1.95 -33.90
C ASP A 92 -19.11 0.97 -33.04
N VAL A 93 -18.80 -0.21 -33.61
CA VAL A 93 -17.91 -1.19 -32.98
C VAL A 93 -16.60 -1.22 -33.75
N ILE A 94 -15.52 -0.77 -33.12
CA ILE A 94 -14.18 -0.83 -33.69
C ILE A 94 -13.65 -2.25 -33.50
N LEU A 95 -13.40 -2.93 -34.63
CA LEU A 95 -12.93 -4.31 -34.68
C LEU A 95 -11.41 -4.41 -34.86
N GLY A 96 -10.78 -3.32 -35.28
CA GLY A 96 -9.37 -3.33 -35.66
C GLY A 96 -8.84 -2.01 -36.17
N THR A 97 -7.53 -1.98 -36.42
CA THR A 97 -6.78 -0.81 -36.89
C THR A 97 -5.80 -1.24 -37.99
N GLY A 98 -5.50 -0.35 -38.94
CA GLY A 98 -4.49 -0.62 -39.97
C GLY A 98 -4.85 -1.80 -40.89
N GLY A 99 -6.14 -2.09 -41.07
CA GLY A 99 -6.64 -3.19 -41.89
C GLY A 99 -6.56 -4.57 -41.24
N LYS A 100 -6.22 -4.64 -39.95
CA LYS A 100 -6.18 -5.88 -39.17
C LYS A 100 -7.12 -5.81 -37.99
N ARG A 101 -7.78 -6.93 -37.67
CA ARG A 101 -8.57 -7.06 -36.43
C ARG A 101 -7.67 -7.01 -35.21
N PHE A 102 -8.23 -6.65 -34.07
CA PHE A 102 -7.54 -6.81 -32.79
C PHE A 102 -7.35 -8.30 -32.51
N GLU A 103 -6.10 -8.72 -32.28
CA GLU A 103 -5.72 -10.09 -31.88
C GLU A 103 -5.25 -10.16 -30.42
N ASP A 104 -4.94 -9.00 -29.83
CA ASP A 104 -4.52 -8.78 -28.45
C ASP A 104 -5.46 -7.73 -27.80
N ASP A 105 -5.16 -7.29 -26.58
CA ASP A 105 -5.82 -6.19 -25.89
C ASP A 105 -6.13 -5.03 -26.85
N ALA A 106 -7.41 -4.87 -27.16
CA ALA A 106 -7.89 -3.85 -28.10
C ALA A 106 -7.50 -2.44 -27.66
N ARG A 107 -7.45 -2.18 -26.36
CA ARG A 107 -7.09 -0.88 -25.78
C ARG A 107 -5.64 -0.52 -26.08
N LYS A 108 -4.71 -1.45 -25.82
CA LYS A 108 -3.27 -1.25 -26.09
C LYS A 108 -2.99 -1.20 -27.59
N SER A 109 -3.69 -2.00 -28.37
CA SER A 109 -3.57 -2.01 -29.84
C SER A 109 -4.06 -0.71 -30.47
N PHE A 110 -5.17 -0.16 -29.98
CA PHE A 110 -5.69 1.14 -30.41
C PHE A 110 -4.70 2.27 -30.09
N ALA A 111 -4.12 2.29 -28.89
CA ALA A 111 -3.08 3.26 -28.53
C ALA A 111 -1.84 3.18 -29.43
N ARG A 112 -1.39 1.97 -29.78
CA ARG A 112 -0.28 1.78 -30.73
C ARG A 112 -0.64 2.28 -32.14
N ALA A 113 -1.90 2.18 -32.55
CA ALA A 113 -2.36 2.74 -33.82
C ALA A 113 -2.37 4.28 -33.82
N ILE A 114 -2.68 4.93 -32.68
CA ILE A 114 -2.48 6.38 -32.50
C ILE A 114 -1.00 6.72 -32.68
N GLN A 115 -0.09 6.00 -32.01
CA GLN A 115 1.35 6.21 -32.13
C GLN A 115 1.84 6.10 -33.58
N ALA A 116 1.38 5.09 -34.31
CA ALA A 116 1.73 4.89 -35.71
C ALA A 116 1.23 6.04 -36.60
N ALA A 117 -0.02 6.48 -36.42
CA ALA A 117 -0.57 7.59 -37.20
C ALA A 117 0.18 8.91 -36.96
N GLU A 118 0.57 9.17 -35.71
CA GLU A 118 1.30 10.40 -35.34
C GLU A 118 2.79 10.38 -35.72
N ALA A 119 3.36 9.21 -36.04
CA ALA A 119 4.78 9.06 -36.39
C ALA A 119 5.19 9.84 -37.65
N GLY A 120 4.24 10.08 -38.56
CA GLY A 120 4.41 10.88 -39.78
C GLY A 120 4.32 10.07 -41.06
N GLU A 121 4.60 8.76 -41.01
CA GLU A 121 4.34 7.84 -42.11
C GLU A 121 2.81 7.77 -42.38
N GLY A 122 2.37 8.19 -43.57
CA GLY A 122 0.94 8.28 -43.90
C GLY A 122 0.25 9.59 -43.50
N GLY A 123 0.99 10.59 -43.02
CA GLY A 123 0.47 11.95 -42.83
C GLY A 123 -0.72 12.04 -41.87
N GLY A 124 -0.66 11.30 -40.75
CA GLY A 124 -1.70 11.31 -39.72
C GLY A 124 -2.85 10.33 -39.93
N ALA A 125 -2.87 9.59 -41.04
CA ALA A 125 -3.97 8.67 -41.35
C ALA A 125 -4.01 7.49 -40.38
N MET A 126 -5.14 7.33 -39.68
CA MET A 126 -5.44 6.19 -38.82
C MET A 126 -6.65 5.45 -39.38
N LYS A 127 -6.39 4.30 -40.01
CA LYS A 127 -7.43 3.43 -40.57
C LYS A 127 -8.03 2.54 -39.49
N LEU A 128 -9.36 2.52 -39.41
CA LEU A 128 -10.14 1.70 -38.48
C LEU A 128 -11.04 0.75 -39.26
N THR A 129 -11.17 -0.49 -38.79
CA THR A 129 -12.19 -1.42 -39.23
C THR A 129 -13.37 -1.29 -38.28
N VAL A 130 -14.51 -0.84 -38.78
CA VAL A 130 -15.70 -0.51 -37.98
C VAL A 130 -16.87 -1.37 -38.42
N PHE A 131 -17.60 -1.93 -37.46
CA PHE A 131 -18.89 -2.53 -37.69
C PHE A 131 -20.01 -1.55 -37.34
N ARG A 132 -20.83 -1.23 -38.34
CA ARG A 132 -21.94 -0.28 -38.26
C ARG A 132 -23.13 -0.87 -39.01
N GLU A 133 -24.32 -0.83 -38.40
CA GLU A 133 -25.58 -1.21 -39.06
C GLU A 133 -25.53 -2.60 -39.77
N GLY A 134 -24.81 -3.57 -39.20
CA GLY A 134 -24.71 -4.93 -39.76
C GLY A 134 -23.60 -5.14 -40.77
N LYS A 135 -22.78 -4.12 -41.07
CA LYS A 135 -21.71 -4.20 -42.08
C LYS A 135 -20.36 -3.77 -41.51
N GLU A 136 -19.31 -4.35 -42.05
CA GLU A 136 -17.94 -3.91 -41.80
C GLU A 136 -17.50 -2.91 -42.85
N GLU A 137 -16.97 -1.80 -42.39
CA GLU A 137 -16.52 -0.68 -43.21
C GLU A 137 -15.12 -0.27 -42.76
N ALA A 138 -14.29 0.13 -43.72
CA ALA A 138 -13.02 0.80 -43.44
C ALA A 138 -13.28 2.30 -43.34
N VAL A 139 -12.97 2.89 -42.19
CA VAL A 139 -13.02 4.35 -41.98
C VAL A 139 -11.62 4.87 -41.69
N GLU A 140 -11.38 6.14 -41.96
CA GLU A 140 -10.10 6.79 -41.72
C GLU A 140 -10.34 8.10 -40.95
N ILE A 141 -9.64 8.28 -39.84
CA ILE A 141 -9.52 9.56 -39.16
C ILE A 141 -8.10 10.09 -39.36
N ARG A 142 -7.92 11.41 -39.35
CA ARG A 142 -6.61 12.04 -39.50
C ARG A 142 -6.18 12.72 -38.20
N LEU A 143 -5.13 12.20 -37.59
CA LEU A 143 -4.52 12.75 -36.39
C LEU A 143 -3.39 13.76 -36.73
N PRO A 144 -3.11 14.72 -35.84
CA PRO A 144 -1.93 15.58 -35.99
C PRO A 144 -0.63 14.76 -35.97
N VAL A 145 0.30 15.05 -36.88
CA VAL A 145 1.62 14.39 -36.88
C VAL A 145 2.50 15.01 -35.79
N LEU A 146 2.93 14.20 -34.83
CA LEU A 146 3.78 14.61 -33.71
C LEU A 146 5.23 14.08 -33.82
N GLY A 147 5.45 13.06 -34.66
CA GLY A 147 6.69 12.28 -34.73
C GLY A 147 6.58 10.97 -33.93
N ALA A 148 7.60 10.11 -34.02
CA ALA A 148 7.67 8.85 -33.27
C ALA A 148 8.32 9.04 -31.89
N TYR A 149 8.01 8.15 -30.94
CA TYR A 149 8.80 8.05 -29.71
C TYR A 149 10.17 7.43 -30.02
N GLY A 150 11.24 8.13 -29.64
CA GLY A 150 12.60 7.58 -29.71
C GLY A 150 12.92 6.71 -28.50
N GLU A 151 13.99 5.91 -28.57
CA GLU A 151 14.41 5.01 -27.48
C GLU A 151 14.69 5.72 -26.15
N GLY A 152 15.12 6.99 -26.22
CA GLY A 152 15.41 7.84 -25.07
C GLY A 152 14.24 8.67 -24.57
N ALA A 153 13.03 8.54 -25.11
CA ALA A 153 11.88 9.37 -24.73
C ALA A 153 11.63 9.33 -23.20
N PRO A 154 11.34 10.47 -22.53
CA PRO A 154 11.09 11.80 -23.13
C PRO A 154 12.33 12.64 -23.49
N TRP A 155 13.56 12.16 -23.28
CA TRP A 155 14.77 12.91 -23.65
C TRP A 155 14.99 12.94 -25.16
N GLY A 156 15.28 14.13 -25.69
CA GLY A 156 15.62 14.30 -27.11
C GLY A 156 14.54 13.82 -28.09
N CYS A 157 13.27 13.78 -27.65
CA CYS A 157 12.16 13.24 -28.42
C CYS A 157 11.17 14.33 -28.82
N GLU A 158 11.04 14.56 -30.13
CA GLU A 158 10.16 15.62 -30.68
C GLU A 158 8.68 15.41 -30.35
N LYS A 159 8.17 14.17 -30.43
CA LYS A 159 6.80 13.86 -29.99
C LYS A 159 6.60 14.22 -28.52
N SER A 160 7.55 13.83 -27.66
CA SER A 160 7.48 14.13 -26.23
C SER A 160 7.48 15.63 -25.97
N ARG A 161 8.29 16.41 -26.71
CA ARG A 161 8.31 17.88 -26.63
C ARG A 161 6.96 18.49 -27.00
N ARG A 162 6.35 18.07 -28.12
CA ARG A 162 5.04 18.59 -28.56
C ARG A 162 3.91 18.24 -27.58
N VAL A 163 3.89 17.01 -27.08
CA VAL A 163 2.94 16.58 -26.04
C VAL A 163 3.11 17.42 -24.77
N PHE A 164 4.35 17.62 -24.33
CA PHE A 164 4.67 18.44 -23.17
C PHE A 164 4.18 19.89 -23.32
N GLU A 165 4.45 20.52 -24.46
CA GLU A 165 4.06 21.90 -24.74
C GLU A 165 2.53 22.09 -24.76
N ALA A 166 1.82 21.17 -25.41
CA ALA A 166 0.35 21.21 -25.48
C ALA A 166 -0.27 21.02 -24.08
N ALA A 167 0.25 20.07 -23.30
CA ALA A 167 -0.22 19.84 -21.93
C ALA A 167 0.07 21.04 -21.00
N CYS A 168 1.22 21.70 -21.16
CA CYS A 168 1.52 22.94 -20.42
C CYS A 168 0.51 24.04 -20.73
N ALA A 169 0.13 24.20 -22.00
CA ALA A 169 -0.84 25.23 -22.44
C ALA A 169 -2.27 25.00 -21.90
N VAL A 170 -2.58 23.78 -21.45
CA VAL A 170 -3.81 23.46 -20.72
C VAL A 170 -3.60 23.68 -19.22
N LEU A 171 -2.53 23.12 -18.64
CA LEU A 171 -2.21 23.21 -17.22
C LEU A 171 -2.10 24.67 -16.74
N GLU A 172 -1.55 25.57 -17.55
CA GLU A 172 -1.43 27.00 -17.23
C GLU A 172 -2.77 27.70 -17.03
N LYS A 173 -3.89 27.07 -17.37
CA LYS A 173 -5.26 27.61 -17.20
C LYS A 173 -6.01 26.93 -16.07
N GLU A 174 -5.50 25.83 -15.53
CA GLU A 174 -6.14 25.13 -14.43
C GLU A 174 -6.06 25.94 -13.12
N PRO A 175 -7.07 25.81 -12.24
CA PRO A 175 -7.03 26.45 -10.93
C PRO A 175 -5.88 25.91 -10.08
N LEU A 176 -5.36 26.78 -9.21
CA LEU A 176 -4.42 26.44 -8.16
C LEU A 176 -5.12 26.62 -6.82
N ASP A 177 -5.76 25.56 -6.32
CA ASP A 177 -6.40 25.57 -5.01
C ASP A 177 -5.36 25.51 -3.87
N GLU A 178 -5.78 25.83 -2.64
CA GLU A 178 -4.90 25.84 -1.47
C GLU A 178 -4.73 24.44 -0.82
N GLY A 179 -5.27 23.40 -1.45
CA GLY A 179 -5.15 22.01 -1.04
C GLY A 179 -3.95 21.30 -1.67
N TRP A 180 -3.85 20.00 -1.38
CA TRP A 180 -2.75 19.17 -1.86
C TRP A 180 -2.72 19.04 -3.39
N THR A 181 -3.88 19.10 -4.05
CA THR A 181 -4.01 19.04 -5.51
C THR A 181 -3.43 20.28 -6.18
N GLY A 182 -3.75 21.46 -5.65
CA GLY A 182 -3.17 22.71 -6.12
C GLY A 182 -1.66 22.78 -5.90
N ALA A 183 -1.14 22.21 -4.81
CA ALA A 183 0.30 22.07 -4.59
C ALA A 183 0.98 21.18 -5.65
N VAL A 184 0.34 20.08 -6.08
CA VAL A 184 0.85 19.24 -7.19
C VAL A 184 0.80 19.99 -8.52
N ASN A 185 -0.27 20.75 -8.79
CA ASN A 185 -0.34 21.61 -9.98
C ASN A 185 0.78 22.67 -9.97
N GLY A 186 1.06 23.28 -8.81
CA GLY A 186 2.16 24.20 -8.62
C GLY A 186 3.53 23.56 -8.88
N LEU A 187 3.76 22.33 -8.39
CA LEU A 187 4.96 21.55 -8.70
C LEU A 187 5.11 21.30 -10.21
N ALA A 188 4.03 20.90 -10.89
CA ALA A 188 4.06 20.65 -12.32
C ALA A 188 4.38 21.92 -13.14
N LEU A 189 3.76 23.06 -12.80
CA LEU A 189 4.08 24.36 -13.43
C LEU A 189 5.54 24.77 -13.18
N LEU A 190 6.04 24.61 -11.95
CA LEU A 190 7.42 24.93 -11.60
C LEU A 190 8.42 24.03 -12.34
N ALA A 191 8.10 22.74 -12.51
CA ALA A 191 8.91 21.77 -13.23
C ALA A 191 9.13 22.13 -14.71
N THR A 192 8.22 22.92 -15.30
CA THR A 192 8.37 23.39 -16.68
C THR A 192 9.55 24.34 -16.88
N GLY A 193 9.98 25.04 -15.82
CA GLY A 193 11.00 26.07 -15.90
C GLY A 193 10.61 27.30 -16.71
N LYS A 194 9.33 27.48 -17.03
CA LYS A 194 8.78 28.61 -17.78
C LYS A 194 8.58 29.82 -16.87
N ALA A 195 9.18 30.95 -17.22
CA ALA A 195 9.16 32.16 -16.39
C ALA A 195 7.76 32.78 -16.32
N GLU A 196 6.96 32.63 -17.37
CA GLU A 196 5.60 33.14 -17.48
C GLU A 196 4.63 32.53 -16.44
N TYR A 197 4.95 31.35 -15.88
CA TYR A 197 4.11 30.70 -14.86
C TYR A 197 4.44 31.14 -13.44
N LEU A 198 5.62 31.73 -13.22
CA LEU A 198 6.09 32.11 -11.89
C LEU A 198 5.15 33.05 -11.12
N PRO A 199 4.47 34.04 -11.71
CA PRO A 199 3.54 34.89 -10.97
C PRO A 199 2.41 34.10 -10.29
N ARG A 200 1.81 33.13 -11.01
CA ARG A 200 0.72 32.27 -10.48
C ARG A 200 1.25 31.31 -9.42
N VAL A 201 2.41 30.72 -9.66
CA VAL A 201 3.07 29.80 -8.72
C VAL A 201 3.46 30.55 -7.43
N LYS A 202 3.95 31.78 -7.54
CA LYS A 202 4.24 32.66 -6.41
C LYS A 202 2.99 32.97 -5.59
N GLU A 203 1.88 33.32 -6.26
CA GLU A 203 0.61 33.58 -5.57
C GLU A 203 0.16 32.38 -4.72
N LEU A 204 0.20 31.17 -5.29
CA LEU A 204 -0.08 29.94 -4.54
C LEU A 204 0.89 29.77 -3.37
N ALA A 205 2.20 29.96 -3.59
CA ALA A 205 3.21 29.82 -2.55
C ALA A 205 2.98 30.79 -1.37
N MET A 206 2.56 32.04 -1.64
CA MET A 206 2.23 33.01 -0.59
C MET A 206 1.00 32.59 0.21
N LYS A 207 -0.07 32.09 -0.46
CA LYS A 207 -1.27 31.58 0.23
C LYS A 207 -0.95 30.36 1.09
N LEU A 208 -0.08 29.49 0.60
CA LEU A 208 0.39 28.30 1.31
C LEU A 208 1.48 28.60 2.35
N ALA A 209 2.01 29.82 2.45
CA ALA A 209 3.02 30.17 3.45
C ALA A 209 2.80 31.60 3.94
N PRO A 210 1.66 31.90 4.58
CA PRO A 210 1.41 33.23 5.10
C PRO A 210 2.45 33.56 6.17
N ALA A 211 2.86 34.83 6.25
CA ALA A 211 3.98 35.26 7.07
C ALA A 211 3.75 35.05 8.59
N ASP A 212 2.49 34.99 9.02
CA ASP A 212 2.04 34.79 10.40
C ASP A 212 1.68 33.33 10.71
N LEU A 213 1.99 32.38 9.81
CA LEU A 213 1.73 30.96 10.06
C LEU A 213 2.48 30.49 11.32
N ASP A 214 1.73 29.96 12.29
CA ASP A 214 2.27 29.29 13.47
C ASP A 214 1.62 27.91 13.64
N LEU A 215 2.44 26.86 13.58
CA LEU A 215 2.01 25.47 13.77
C LEU A 215 2.69 24.81 14.98
N SER A 216 3.42 25.59 15.79
CA SER A 216 4.28 25.09 16.86
C SER A 216 3.51 24.32 17.95
N GLY A 217 2.27 24.71 18.24
CA GLY A 217 1.39 24.08 19.22
C GLY A 217 0.43 23.01 18.68
N LYS A 218 0.46 22.70 17.37
CA LYS A 218 -0.47 21.73 16.79
C LYS A 218 0.04 20.30 16.97
N THR A 219 -0.75 19.48 17.66
CA THR A 219 -0.49 18.05 17.89
C THR A 219 -1.30 17.14 16.97
N ALA A 220 -2.21 17.71 16.18
CA ALA A 220 -2.95 17.03 15.12
C ALA A 220 -2.71 17.75 13.79
N GLY A 221 -2.66 16.99 12.70
CA GLY A 221 -2.38 17.52 11.36
C GLY A 221 -2.96 16.65 10.26
N ASP A 222 -3.15 17.24 9.08
CA ASP A 222 -3.46 16.55 7.84
C ASP A 222 -2.16 16.20 7.11
N THR A 223 -1.80 14.92 7.11
CA THR A 223 -0.55 14.43 6.51
C THR A 223 -0.53 14.69 5.00
N TRP A 224 -1.67 14.55 4.30
CA TRP A 224 -1.75 14.72 2.86
C TRP A 224 -1.56 16.18 2.47
N GLY A 225 -2.35 17.06 3.08
CA GLY A 225 -2.28 18.50 2.86
C GLY A 225 -0.90 19.07 3.19
N LEU A 226 -0.38 18.80 4.40
CA LEU A 226 0.92 19.33 4.82
C LEU A 226 2.09 18.75 4.03
N GLY A 227 2.03 17.46 3.65
CA GLY A 227 3.07 16.79 2.87
C GLY A 227 3.27 17.45 1.51
N TYR A 228 2.23 17.53 0.68
CA TYR A 228 2.33 18.13 -0.65
C TYR A 228 2.52 19.65 -0.61
N ARG A 229 1.91 20.35 0.36
CA ARG A 229 2.16 21.78 0.60
C ARG A 229 3.64 22.05 0.86
N THR A 230 4.24 21.34 1.81
CA THR A 230 5.64 21.54 2.20
C THR A 230 6.58 21.13 1.07
N LEU A 231 6.27 20.04 0.37
CA LEU A 231 7.01 19.60 -0.81
C LEU A 231 7.06 20.71 -1.88
N PHE A 232 5.91 21.28 -2.21
CA PHE A 232 5.81 22.42 -3.14
C PHE A 232 6.59 23.64 -2.67
N LEU A 233 6.43 24.05 -1.40
CA LEU A 233 7.14 25.21 -0.85
C LEU A 233 8.65 25.04 -0.86
N CYS A 234 9.15 23.83 -0.59
CA CYS A 234 10.59 23.54 -0.65
C CYS A 234 11.11 23.66 -2.07
N GLU A 235 10.47 23.02 -3.03
CA GLU A 235 10.86 23.10 -4.45
C GLU A 235 10.77 24.55 -4.96
N TYR A 236 9.71 25.28 -4.60
CA TYR A 236 9.55 26.70 -4.93
C TYR A 236 10.72 27.54 -4.40
N LEU A 237 11.03 27.45 -3.10
CA LEU A 237 12.15 28.18 -2.49
C LEU A 237 13.48 27.82 -3.17
N LEU A 238 13.71 26.53 -3.43
CA LEU A 238 14.96 26.08 -4.05
C LEU A 238 15.11 26.51 -5.52
N VAL A 239 14.01 26.72 -6.24
CA VAL A 239 14.03 27.15 -7.65
C VAL A 239 14.09 28.68 -7.76
N THR A 240 13.34 29.40 -6.91
CA THR A 240 13.19 30.86 -7.04
C THR A 240 14.11 31.66 -6.12
N GLY A 241 14.59 31.07 -5.02
CA GLY A 241 15.27 31.80 -3.94
C GLY A 241 14.35 32.77 -3.19
N ASP A 242 13.03 32.66 -3.33
CA ASP A 242 12.08 33.57 -2.70
C ASP A 242 11.95 33.28 -1.20
N GLU A 243 12.75 34.00 -0.42
CA GLU A 243 12.87 33.87 1.04
C GLU A 243 11.56 34.13 1.81
N THR A 244 10.57 34.77 1.18
CA THR A 244 9.30 35.11 1.85
C THR A 244 8.51 33.87 2.30
N VAL A 245 8.68 32.70 1.65
CA VAL A 245 8.04 31.44 2.07
C VAL A 245 8.80 30.69 3.15
N ARG A 246 10.05 31.07 3.47
CA ARG A 246 10.94 30.26 4.33
C ARG A 246 10.30 29.97 5.69
N HIS A 247 9.67 30.97 6.30
CA HIS A 247 9.01 30.84 7.59
C HIS A 247 7.90 29.79 7.54
N GLY A 248 6.92 29.96 6.65
CA GLY A 248 5.80 29.03 6.52
C GLY A 248 6.24 27.61 6.16
N MET A 249 7.22 27.47 5.25
CA MET A 249 7.82 26.18 4.90
C MET A 249 8.43 25.49 6.13
N ARG A 250 9.21 26.23 6.93
CA ARG A 250 9.84 25.73 8.16
C ARG A 250 8.79 25.26 9.18
N GLU A 251 7.74 26.06 9.39
CA GLU A 251 6.66 25.72 10.34
C GLU A 251 5.92 24.44 9.93
N CYS A 252 5.60 24.28 8.64
CA CYS A 252 4.99 23.05 8.14
C CYS A 252 5.91 21.83 8.32
N ALA A 253 7.20 21.97 7.98
CA ALA A 253 8.17 20.88 8.12
C ALA A 253 8.36 20.45 9.58
N LEU A 254 8.46 21.39 10.52
CA LEU A 254 8.62 21.09 11.95
C LEU A 254 7.36 20.48 12.55
N SER A 255 6.18 20.97 12.16
CA SER A 255 4.91 20.39 12.60
C SER A 255 4.81 18.92 12.19
N MET A 256 5.14 18.59 10.94
CA MET A 256 5.17 17.20 10.48
C MET A 256 6.26 16.37 11.18
N ALA A 257 7.48 16.89 11.33
CA ALA A 257 8.57 16.16 11.99
C ALA A 257 8.18 15.77 13.43
N ARG A 258 7.59 16.70 14.19
CA ARG A 258 7.05 16.45 15.54
C ARG A 258 5.87 15.47 15.56
N GLY A 259 5.03 15.52 14.53
CA GLY A 259 3.85 14.66 14.35
C GLY A 259 4.15 13.25 13.82
N GLN A 260 5.40 12.94 13.48
CA GLN A 260 5.81 11.65 12.94
C GLN A 260 5.77 10.56 14.02
N GLY A 261 5.31 9.36 13.66
CA GLY A 261 5.32 8.19 14.54
C GLY A 261 6.72 7.69 14.88
N MET A 262 6.83 6.86 15.92
CA MET A 262 8.13 6.36 16.40
C MET A 262 8.96 5.60 15.35
N TYR A 263 8.33 5.00 14.34
CA TYR A 263 9.02 4.31 13.24
C TYR A 263 9.30 5.21 12.04
N GLY A 264 8.91 6.49 12.06
CA GLY A 264 9.07 7.36 10.90
C GLY A 264 7.86 7.39 9.96
N THR A 265 6.76 6.77 10.38
CA THR A 265 5.52 6.61 9.63
C THR A 265 4.47 7.66 10.03
N PHE A 266 3.43 7.80 9.21
CA PHE A 266 2.29 8.68 9.45
C PHE A 266 0.99 7.96 9.14
N GLY A 267 -0.11 8.31 9.83
CA GLY A 267 -1.46 7.98 9.39
C GLY A 267 -2.02 9.06 8.47
N HIS A 268 -3.35 9.10 8.32
CA HIS A 268 -4.02 10.28 7.73
C HIS A 268 -3.71 11.58 8.50
N GLY A 269 -3.46 11.46 9.80
CA GLY A 269 -2.91 12.52 10.62
C GLY A 269 -1.70 12.08 11.45
N PHE A 270 -1.36 12.91 12.43
CA PHE A 270 -0.16 12.76 13.25
C PHE A 270 -0.27 11.62 14.27
N ALA A 271 0.88 11.14 14.68
CA ALA A 271 1.01 10.18 15.77
C ALA A 271 0.55 10.78 17.09
N ALA A 272 0.02 9.93 17.97
CA ALA A 272 -0.30 10.34 19.33
C ALA A 272 0.98 10.70 20.10
N LEU A 273 0.82 11.46 21.20
CA LEU A 273 1.89 11.59 22.19
C LEU A 273 2.13 10.23 22.88
N THR A 274 3.33 10.03 23.38
CA THR A 274 3.63 8.92 24.28
C THR A 274 2.82 9.04 25.58
N PRO A 275 2.65 7.96 26.36
CA PRO A 275 1.92 8.02 27.64
C PRO A 275 2.48 9.04 28.64
N ASP A 276 3.77 9.37 28.57
CA ASP A 276 4.44 10.41 29.36
C ASP A 276 4.38 11.82 28.72
N GLY A 277 3.57 12.01 27.69
CA GLY A 277 3.29 13.31 27.06
C GLY A 277 4.39 13.80 26.10
N LYS A 278 5.30 12.92 25.64
CA LYS A 278 6.35 13.26 24.67
C LYS A 278 5.90 12.99 23.23
N LEU A 279 6.64 13.54 22.27
CA LEU A 279 6.42 13.31 20.84
C LEU A 279 6.70 11.85 20.43
N HIS A 280 6.25 11.49 19.24
CA HIS A 280 6.50 10.19 18.60
C HIS A 280 5.96 9.00 19.38
N GLY A 281 4.71 9.08 19.80
CA GLY A 281 3.94 7.88 20.13
C GLY A 281 3.57 7.09 18.88
N SER A 282 2.58 6.24 19.02
CA SER A 282 2.10 5.39 17.92
C SER A 282 1.11 6.13 17.03
N VAL A 283 1.07 5.72 15.77
CA VAL A 283 0.02 6.19 14.86
C VAL A 283 -1.34 5.67 15.37
N PRO A 284 -2.37 6.54 15.51
CA PRO A 284 -3.68 6.15 16.03
C PRO A 284 -4.34 4.99 15.24
N PRO A 285 -5.37 4.34 15.83
CA PRO A 285 -6.12 3.26 15.19
C PRO A 285 -6.63 3.62 13.78
N TYR A 286 -6.73 2.61 12.90
CA TYR A 286 -6.58 2.63 11.42
C TYR A 286 -5.12 2.44 10.96
N GLY A 287 -4.16 2.93 11.74
CA GLY A 287 -2.74 2.68 11.51
C GLY A 287 -2.08 3.59 10.46
N PRO A 288 -0.78 3.36 10.19
CA PRO A 288 -0.03 4.13 9.22
C PRO A 288 -0.52 3.96 7.78
N VAL A 289 -0.38 5.04 7.00
CA VAL A 289 -0.70 5.12 5.57
C VAL A 289 0.55 5.60 4.85
N ASN A 290 1.40 4.67 4.41
CA ASN A 290 2.71 5.01 3.82
C ASN A 290 2.59 5.85 2.54
N MET A 291 1.47 5.79 1.83
CA MET A 291 1.24 6.67 0.68
C MET A 291 1.04 8.14 1.09
N ALA A 292 0.53 8.41 2.29
CA ALA A 292 0.49 9.76 2.89
C ALA A 292 1.84 10.12 3.50
N GLY A 293 2.46 9.17 4.22
CA GLY A 293 3.69 9.39 4.95
C GLY A 293 4.93 9.59 4.07
N LEU A 294 5.01 8.97 2.89
CA LEU A 294 6.16 9.10 2.00
C LEU A 294 6.33 10.53 1.44
N PRO A 295 5.29 11.19 0.88
CA PRO A 295 5.37 12.61 0.52
C PRO A 295 5.72 13.52 1.70
N ALA A 296 5.17 13.27 2.89
CA ALA A 296 5.49 14.04 4.10
C ALA A 296 6.97 13.89 4.50
N ASN A 297 7.50 12.66 4.49
CA ASN A 297 8.90 12.39 4.79
C ASN A 297 9.86 12.96 3.74
N LEU A 298 9.47 12.89 2.45
CA LEU A 298 10.20 13.56 1.38
C LEU A 298 10.23 15.07 1.58
N ALA A 299 9.11 15.68 1.96
CA ALA A 299 9.04 17.11 2.24
C ALA A 299 9.90 17.52 3.45
N ILE A 300 9.94 16.72 4.53
CA ILE A 300 10.84 16.93 5.67
C ILE A 300 12.31 16.89 5.23
N LEU A 301 12.70 15.92 4.40
CA LEU A 301 14.05 15.84 3.82
C LEU A 301 14.37 17.05 2.96
N LEU A 302 13.41 17.54 2.17
CA LEU A 302 13.60 18.72 1.34
C LEU A 302 13.72 19.99 2.17
N ALA A 303 12.98 20.12 3.28
CA ALA A 303 13.12 21.23 4.20
C ALA A 303 14.54 21.29 4.81
N LYS A 304 15.12 20.13 5.14
CA LYS A 304 16.54 20.03 5.51
C LYS A 304 17.45 20.56 4.39
N LYS A 305 17.21 20.18 3.13
CA LYS A 305 17.97 20.69 1.97
C LYS A 305 17.77 22.20 1.75
N CYS A 306 16.61 22.76 2.10
CA CYS A 306 16.37 24.20 2.13
C CYS A 306 17.11 24.93 3.25
N GLY A 307 17.85 24.22 4.11
CA GLY A 307 18.65 24.79 5.18
C GLY A 307 17.93 24.90 6.52
N VAL A 308 16.81 24.20 6.73
CA VAL A 308 16.19 24.12 8.07
C VAL A 308 17.11 23.32 9.00
N LYS A 309 17.64 24.00 10.02
CA LYS A 309 18.50 23.41 11.06
C LYS A 309 17.69 23.23 12.33
N ASP A 310 17.20 22.02 12.55
CA ASP A 310 16.50 21.63 13.77
C ASP A 310 16.76 20.13 14.05
N PRO A 311 17.11 19.73 15.29
CA PRO A 311 17.34 18.33 15.63
C PRO A 311 16.14 17.42 15.32
N GLU A 312 14.92 17.95 15.38
CA GLU A 312 13.72 17.16 15.08
C GLU A 312 13.61 16.79 13.60
N ILE A 313 14.08 17.67 12.71
CA ILE A 313 14.12 17.38 11.27
C ILE A 313 15.12 16.24 11.00
N GLU A 314 16.30 16.30 11.61
CA GLU A 314 17.32 15.26 11.49
C GLU A 314 16.82 13.91 12.03
N ALA A 315 16.21 13.91 13.22
CA ALA A 315 15.64 12.72 13.82
C ALA A 315 14.51 12.14 12.96
N ALA A 316 13.64 12.98 12.40
CA ALA A 316 12.53 12.54 11.56
C ALA A 316 13.01 11.90 10.25
N VAL A 317 14.01 12.50 9.59
CA VAL A 317 14.65 11.88 8.42
C VAL A 317 15.25 10.53 8.82
N GLY A 318 15.97 10.46 9.94
CA GLY A 318 16.58 9.24 10.45
C GLY A 318 15.60 8.09 10.67
N ARG A 319 14.45 8.35 11.34
CA ARG A 319 13.41 7.35 11.58
C ARG A 319 12.82 6.82 10.28
N ALA A 320 12.40 7.71 9.37
CA ALA A 320 11.85 7.32 8.07
C ALA A 320 12.87 6.53 7.24
N SER A 321 14.12 6.96 7.24
CA SER A 321 15.22 6.29 6.57
C SER A 321 15.50 4.90 7.10
N GLY A 322 15.37 4.68 8.41
CA GLY A 322 15.49 3.37 9.04
C GLY A 322 14.32 2.45 8.66
N PHE A 323 13.09 2.94 8.73
CA PHE A 323 11.91 2.13 8.42
C PHE A 323 11.78 1.78 6.95
N PHE A 324 11.80 2.75 6.02
CA PHE A 324 11.67 2.43 4.60
C PHE A 324 12.90 1.67 4.06
N GLY A 325 14.07 1.89 4.65
CA GLY A 325 15.31 1.16 4.30
C GLY A 325 15.25 -0.31 4.67
N TYR A 326 14.41 -0.71 5.64
CA TYR A 326 14.19 -2.11 5.95
C TYR A 326 13.70 -2.89 4.73
N PHE A 327 12.90 -2.29 3.85
CA PHE A 327 12.30 -3.00 2.71
C PHE A 327 13.25 -3.20 1.52
N THR A 328 14.45 -2.59 1.55
CA THR A 328 15.48 -2.79 0.53
C THR A 328 15.84 -4.27 0.43
N ASP A 329 15.78 -4.80 -0.80
CA ASP A 329 16.02 -6.22 -1.13
C ASP A 329 14.99 -7.22 -0.54
N LYS A 330 13.90 -6.72 0.06
CA LYS A 330 12.82 -7.53 0.65
C LYS A 330 11.52 -7.47 -0.13
N GLY A 331 11.19 -6.31 -0.72
CA GLY A 331 10.00 -6.14 -1.54
C GLY A 331 9.54 -4.70 -1.67
N ALA A 332 8.33 -4.51 -2.18
CA ALA A 332 7.71 -3.20 -2.31
C ALA A 332 7.23 -2.66 -0.95
N ILE A 333 7.20 -1.32 -0.81
CA ILE A 333 6.73 -0.67 0.40
C ILE A 333 5.27 -1.07 0.70
N PRO A 334 4.97 -1.55 1.92
CA PRO A 334 3.61 -1.92 2.35
C PRO A 334 2.69 -0.71 2.46
N TYR A 335 1.39 -0.96 2.66
CA TYR A 335 0.44 0.10 2.95
C TYR A 335 0.68 0.69 4.36
N GLY A 336 0.88 -0.16 5.36
CA GLY A 336 1.17 0.22 6.75
C GLY A 336 2.51 -0.30 7.28
N GLU A 337 2.54 -0.77 8.53
CA GLU A 337 3.72 -1.29 9.23
C GLU A 337 3.78 -2.83 9.22
N HIS A 338 3.71 -3.43 8.04
CA HIS A 338 3.60 -4.89 7.88
C HIS A 338 4.50 -5.41 6.74
N GLU A 339 4.34 -6.67 6.35
CA GLU A 339 5.15 -7.32 5.32
C GLU A 339 5.10 -6.60 3.96
N PRO A 340 6.17 -6.69 3.14
CA PRO A 340 6.24 -6.02 1.85
C PRO A 340 5.07 -6.38 0.94
N TRP A 341 4.66 -5.42 0.10
CA TRP A 341 3.68 -5.70 -0.94
C TRP A 341 4.23 -6.73 -1.95
N PRO A 342 3.43 -7.74 -2.37
CA PRO A 342 3.95 -8.90 -3.12
C PRO A 342 4.31 -8.63 -4.58
N TYR A 343 4.11 -7.41 -5.09
CA TYR A 343 4.39 -7.04 -6.49
C TYR A 343 5.36 -5.86 -6.60
N HIS A 344 5.85 -5.58 -7.81
CA HIS A 344 6.88 -4.58 -8.05
C HIS A 344 6.48 -3.13 -7.69
N GLU A 345 5.19 -2.81 -7.61
CA GLU A 345 4.70 -1.50 -7.12
C GLU A 345 3.27 -1.59 -6.57
N ASN A 346 2.90 -0.63 -5.72
CA ASN A 346 1.51 -0.28 -5.39
C ASN A 346 1.40 1.21 -5.04
N ASN A 347 0.59 1.98 -5.78
CA ASN A 347 0.35 3.42 -5.58
C ASN A 347 1.58 4.33 -5.73
N GLY A 348 2.67 3.90 -6.37
CA GLY A 348 3.87 4.72 -6.52
C GLY A 348 4.70 4.88 -5.24
N LYS A 349 4.49 4.04 -4.22
CA LYS A 349 5.23 4.09 -2.96
C LYS A 349 6.72 3.77 -3.18
N ASN A 350 7.05 2.79 -4.03
CA ASN A 350 8.47 2.53 -4.35
C ASN A 350 9.06 3.71 -5.11
N SER A 351 8.29 4.31 -6.03
CA SER A 351 8.74 5.49 -6.76
C SER A 351 9.09 6.68 -5.85
N ILE A 352 8.25 7.01 -4.87
CA ILE A 352 8.57 8.10 -3.91
C ILE A 352 9.79 7.72 -3.06
N THR A 353 9.89 6.46 -2.66
CA THR A 353 11.01 5.94 -1.86
C THR A 353 12.33 6.02 -2.62
N ALA A 354 12.32 5.76 -3.93
CA ALA A 354 13.48 5.92 -4.81
C ALA A 354 13.95 7.38 -4.84
N VAL A 355 13.03 8.35 -4.94
CA VAL A 355 13.34 9.78 -4.88
C VAL A 355 13.86 10.16 -3.48
N PHE A 356 13.21 9.68 -2.41
CA PHE A 356 13.60 9.95 -1.03
C PHE A 356 15.04 9.51 -0.72
N PHE A 357 15.43 8.29 -1.12
CA PHE A 357 16.81 7.82 -0.93
C PHE A 357 17.78 8.42 -1.93
N GLY A 358 17.37 8.68 -3.17
CA GLY A 358 18.21 9.32 -4.19
C GLY A 358 18.70 10.72 -3.81
N LEU A 359 18.03 11.35 -2.84
CA LEU A 359 18.38 12.66 -2.29
C LEU A 359 19.23 12.61 -1.01
N GLN A 360 19.62 11.42 -0.54
CA GLN A 360 20.40 11.21 0.68
C GLN A 360 21.77 10.57 0.40
N SER A 361 22.82 11.20 0.92
CA SER A 361 24.17 10.63 0.89
C SER A 361 24.25 9.33 1.71
N GLY A 362 24.94 8.31 1.21
CA GLY A 362 25.12 7.04 1.91
C GLY A 362 23.93 6.07 1.79
N ARG A 363 22.89 6.42 1.02
CA ARG A 363 21.69 5.61 0.78
C ARG A 363 21.58 5.14 -0.67
N GLU A 364 22.69 5.09 -1.40
CA GLU A 364 22.74 4.80 -2.83
C GLU A 364 22.19 3.39 -3.15
N ARG A 365 22.46 2.40 -2.29
CA ARG A 365 21.92 1.04 -2.43
C ARG A 365 20.40 1.02 -2.39
N ASP A 366 19.80 1.75 -1.45
CA ASP A 366 18.35 1.81 -1.29
C ASP A 366 17.69 2.55 -2.46
N ALA A 367 18.27 3.69 -2.85
CA ALA A 367 17.82 4.46 -4.01
C ALA A 367 17.82 3.61 -5.29
N LYS A 368 18.92 2.86 -5.51
CA LYS A 368 19.07 1.97 -6.66
C LYS A 368 18.03 0.85 -6.66
N PHE A 369 17.83 0.17 -5.53
CA PHE A 369 16.84 -0.89 -5.40
C PHE A 369 15.42 -0.39 -5.72
N PHE A 370 14.99 0.71 -5.09
CA PHE A 370 13.63 1.23 -5.30
C PHE A 370 13.44 1.84 -6.70
N ALA A 371 14.47 2.42 -7.30
CA ALA A 371 14.41 2.84 -8.71
C ALA A 371 14.27 1.65 -9.67
N GLN A 372 14.94 0.54 -9.37
CA GLN A 372 14.82 -0.70 -10.15
C GLN A 372 13.44 -1.33 -9.99
N MET A 373 12.89 -1.36 -8.77
CA MET A 373 11.50 -1.76 -8.49
C MET A 373 10.48 -0.86 -9.21
N ALA A 374 10.66 0.47 -9.17
CA ALA A 374 9.81 1.41 -9.89
C ALA A 374 9.85 1.18 -11.41
N THR A 375 11.05 0.90 -11.95
CA THR A 375 11.25 0.57 -13.36
C THR A 375 10.54 -0.74 -13.74
N ALA A 376 10.65 -1.79 -12.92
CA ALA A 376 9.96 -3.06 -13.12
C ALA A 376 8.44 -2.96 -12.93
N GLY A 377 7.97 -2.01 -12.12
CA GLY A 377 6.56 -1.81 -11.80
C GLY A 377 5.71 -1.18 -12.92
N TYR A 378 6.19 -1.08 -14.16
CA TYR A 378 5.43 -0.50 -15.27
C TYR A 378 4.11 -1.25 -15.55
N ALA A 379 4.01 -2.54 -15.21
CA ALA A 379 2.79 -3.33 -15.36
C ALA A 379 1.73 -3.00 -14.29
N SER A 380 2.15 -2.58 -13.10
CA SER A 380 1.26 -2.33 -11.95
C SER A 380 0.70 -0.89 -11.91
N ARG A 381 0.69 -0.17 -13.04
CA ARG A 381 0.23 1.24 -13.09
C ARG A 381 -1.27 1.40 -12.90
N GLU A 382 -2.02 0.44 -13.41
CA GLU A 382 -3.47 0.46 -13.39
C GLU A 382 -4.06 -0.15 -12.10
N CYS A 383 -3.20 -0.42 -11.11
CA CYS A 383 -3.57 -0.91 -9.80
C CYS A 383 -3.40 0.17 -8.72
N GLY A 384 -4.38 0.32 -7.83
CA GLY A 384 -4.20 1.07 -6.59
C GLY A 384 -5.39 1.14 -5.62
N HIS A 385 -5.13 1.06 -4.31
CA HIS A 385 -6.15 0.91 -3.25
C HIS A 385 -7.30 1.91 -3.33
N THR A 386 -7.01 3.17 -3.62
CA THR A 386 -7.99 4.26 -3.80
C THR A 386 -8.15 4.66 -5.27
N GLY A 387 -7.39 4.02 -6.17
CA GLY A 387 -7.31 4.28 -7.61
C GLY A 387 -5.87 4.52 -8.08
N GLN A 388 -5.74 4.87 -9.36
CA GLN A 388 -4.48 4.76 -10.11
C GLN A 388 -3.64 6.05 -10.14
N GLY A 389 -4.19 7.17 -9.68
CA GLY A 389 -3.59 8.51 -9.85
C GLY A 389 -2.15 8.61 -9.32
N PHE A 390 -1.88 8.08 -8.13
CA PHE A 390 -0.53 8.13 -7.55
C PHE A 390 0.50 7.27 -8.28
N SER A 391 0.07 6.14 -8.85
CA SER A 391 0.92 5.26 -9.66
C SER A 391 1.45 6.00 -10.89
N TYR A 392 0.63 6.87 -11.50
CA TYR A 392 1.03 7.72 -12.63
C TYR A 392 1.79 8.98 -12.20
N LEU A 393 1.42 9.60 -11.09
CA LEU A 393 2.09 10.79 -10.55
C LEU A 393 3.57 10.52 -10.26
N TRP A 394 3.86 9.39 -9.61
CA TRP A 394 5.20 9.11 -9.10
C TRP A 394 6.00 8.12 -9.96
N GLY A 395 5.35 7.27 -10.75
CA GLY A 395 5.98 6.17 -11.50
C GLY A 395 7.28 6.56 -12.23
N ALA A 396 7.16 7.52 -13.14
CA ALA A 396 8.30 7.98 -13.95
C ALA A 396 9.35 8.73 -13.12
N LEU A 397 8.93 9.49 -12.08
CA LEU A 397 9.85 10.17 -11.16
C LEU A 397 10.74 9.16 -10.41
N GLY A 398 10.14 8.06 -9.95
CA GLY A 398 10.85 6.96 -9.30
C GLY A 398 11.82 6.23 -10.21
N ALA A 399 11.41 5.91 -11.44
CA ALA A 399 12.31 5.32 -12.44
C ALA A 399 13.48 6.28 -12.77
N ASN A 400 13.21 7.59 -12.84
CA ASN A 400 14.23 8.61 -13.07
C ASN A 400 15.24 8.77 -11.93
N ALA A 401 14.91 8.36 -10.70
CA ALA A 401 15.89 8.27 -9.63
C ALA A 401 17.03 7.27 -9.97
N GLY A 402 16.75 6.27 -10.81
CA GLY A 402 17.73 5.35 -11.40
C GLY A 402 18.41 5.87 -12.67
N GLY A 403 18.12 7.11 -13.08
CA GLY A 403 18.67 7.78 -14.25
C GLY A 403 17.79 7.70 -15.51
N ALA A 404 18.17 8.49 -16.52
CA ALA A 404 17.39 8.67 -17.75
C ALA A 404 17.14 7.35 -18.51
N GLY A 405 18.08 6.41 -18.51
CA GLY A 405 17.89 5.11 -19.16
C GLY A 405 16.79 4.26 -18.52
N ALA A 406 16.68 4.30 -17.19
CA ALA A 406 15.63 3.60 -16.45
C ALA A 406 14.27 4.25 -16.68
N ALA A 407 14.20 5.58 -16.61
CA ALA A 407 12.98 6.34 -16.92
C ALA A 407 12.51 6.14 -18.37
N ALA A 408 13.42 6.12 -19.35
CA ALA A 408 13.08 5.89 -20.75
C ALA A 408 12.56 4.46 -20.97
N ALA A 409 13.13 3.46 -20.28
CA ALA A 409 12.63 2.10 -20.34
C ALA A 409 11.22 1.97 -19.74
N PHE A 410 11.00 2.56 -18.56
CA PHE A 410 9.67 2.65 -17.95
C PHE A 410 8.67 3.37 -18.87
N PHE A 411 9.07 4.52 -19.42
CA PHE A 411 8.23 5.34 -20.31
C PHE A 411 7.79 4.55 -21.53
N ARG A 412 8.71 3.82 -22.18
CA ARG A 412 8.40 2.99 -23.35
C ARG A 412 7.29 1.99 -23.06
N GLU A 413 7.39 1.26 -21.96
CA GLU A 413 6.39 0.27 -21.55
C GLU A 413 5.05 0.91 -21.15
N ALA A 414 5.06 2.14 -20.62
CA ALA A 414 3.86 2.89 -20.22
C ALA A 414 3.26 3.78 -21.32
N SER A 415 3.97 3.99 -22.44
CA SER A 415 3.64 5.01 -23.45
C SER A 415 2.27 4.83 -24.11
N TRP A 416 1.81 3.58 -24.26
CA TRP A 416 0.49 3.27 -24.79
C TRP A 416 -0.62 3.93 -23.94
N HIS A 417 -0.47 3.92 -22.61
CA HIS A 417 -1.46 4.53 -21.73
C HIS A 417 -1.41 6.06 -21.82
N LEU A 418 -0.20 6.64 -21.89
CA LEU A 418 -0.02 8.08 -22.01
C LEU A 418 -0.71 8.65 -23.25
N ASP A 419 -0.62 7.97 -24.39
CA ASP A 419 -1.34 8.38 -25.60
C ASP A 419 -2.84 8.11 -25.53
N LEU A 420 -3.26 7.06 -24.82
CA LEU A 420 -4.66 6.73 -24.66
C LEU A 420 -5.41 7.73 -23.77
N VAL A 421 -4.77 8.30 -22.75
CA VAL A 421 -5.40 9.31 -21.87
C VAL A 421 -5.17 10.75 -22.33
N ARG A 422 -4.40 10.97 -23.40
CA ARG A 422 -4.23 12.30 -24.01
C ARG A 422 -5.42 12.63 -24.90
N ARG A 423 -5.95 13.84 -24.78
CA ARG A 423 -7.04 14.36 -25.62
C ARG A 423 -6.51 15.18 -26.79
N ALA A 424 -7.41 15.52 -27.70
CA ALA A 424 -7.10 16.16 -28.98
C ALA A 424 -6.62 17.62 -28.83
N ASP A 425 -6.96 18.28 -27.73
CA ASP A 425 -6.49 19.61 -27.37
C ASP A 425 -5.15 19.61 -26.62
N GLY A 426 -4.56 18.43 -26.40
CA GLY A 426 -3.33 18.26 -25.63
C GLY A 426 -3.52 18.09 -24.13
N SER A 427 -4.76 18.17 -23.62
CA SER A 427 -5.06 17.86 -22.22
C SER A 427 -4.99 16.35 -21.95
N PHE A 428 -5.01 15.96 -20.68
CA PHE A 428 -5.08 14.58 -20.23
C PHE A 428 -6.34 14.32 -19.40
N THR A 429 -6.77 13.06 -19.36
CA THR A 429 -7.90 12.59 -18.57
C THR A 429 -7.51 11.50 -17.58
N TYR A 430 -8.35 11.27 -16.59
CA TYR A 430 -8.26 10.17 -15.66
C TYR A 430 -9.43 9.22 -15.89
N ASP A 431 -9.15 8.02 -16.41
CA ASP A 431 -10.14 6.96 -16.64
C ASP A 431 -9.83 5.71 -15.81
N GLY A 432 -9.34 5.89 -14.58
CA GLY A 432 -9.04 4.80 -13.66
C GLY A 432 -10.12 4.59 -12.60
N GLY A 433 -10.39 3.33 -12.26
CA GLY A 433 -11.23 2.93 -11.13
C GLY A 433 -10.46 2.72 -9.82
N GLU A 434 -11.19 2.59 -8.70
CA GLU A 434 -10.65 2.10 -7.42
C GLU A 434 -10.15 0.66 -7.58
N GLN A 435 -8.99 0.35 -7.02
CA GLN A 435 -8.21 -0.85 -7.30
C GLN A 435 -7.77 -0.93 -8.75
N TYR A 436 -8.68 -1.14 -9.70
CA TYR A 436 -8.37 -1.24 -11.13
C TYR A 436 -9.63 -1.01 -11.96
N GLY A 437 -9.46 -0.92 -13.28
CA GLY A 437 -10.57 -0.86 -14.22
C GLY A 437 -10.91 0.56 -14.70
N PRO A 438 -12.02 0.71 -15.43
CA PRO A 438 -12.40 1.94 -16.10
C PRO A 438 -12.88 3.01 -15.13
N GLY A 439 -12.71 4.27 -15.53
CA GLY A 439 -13.26 5.44 -14.86
C GLY A 439 -14.38 6.08 -15.68
N LYS A 440 -14.67 7.33 -15.37
CA LYS A 440 -15.68 8.15 -16.06
C LYS A 440 -15.32 9.62 -16.02
N THR A 441 -15.88 10.38 -16.95
CA THR A 441 -15.95 11.84 -16.88
C THR A 441 -17.24 12.27 -16.18
N GLU A 442 -17.25 13.46 -15.57
CA GLU A 442 -18.38 14.00 -14.80
C GLU A 442 -19.70 14.04 -15.60
N ASP A 443 -19.62 14.27 -16.91
CA ASP A 443 -20.78 14.36 -17.82
C ASP A 443 -20.85 13.20 -18.84
N GLY A 444 -19.96 12.21 -18.73
CA GLY A 444 -19.87 11.07 -19.66
C GLY A 444 -19.35 11.41 -21.07
N THR A 445 -18.94 12.65 -21.33
CA THR A 445 -18.45 13.10 -22.64
C THR A 445 -16.93 13.03 -22.75
N TYR A 446 -16.40 13.14 -23.97
CA TYR A 446 -14.95 13.20 -24.23
C TYR A 446 -14.27 14.43 -23.59
N TRP A 447 -14.99 15.55 -23.52
CA TRP A 447 -14.48 16.79 -22.95
C TRP A 447 -14.79 16.98 -21.46
N GLY A 448 -15.63 16.10 -20.90
CA GLY A 448 -16.01 16.12 -19.49
C GLY A 448 -14.82 16.12 -18.54
N LYS A 449 -14.99 16.73 -17.37
CA LYS A 449 -13.93 16.74 -16.35
C LYS A 449 -13.71 15.35 -15.79
N SER A 450 -12.48 15.05 -15.42
CA SER A 450 -12.09 13.82 -14.75
C SER A 450 -10.90 14.10 -13.85
N SER A 451 -10.90 13.56 -12.65
CA SER A 451 -9.77 13.69 -11.73
C SER A 451 -9.72 12.50 -10.77
N TYR A 452 -8.56 12.31 -10.17
CA TYR A 452 -8.40 11.39 -9.05
C TYR A 452 -8.50 12.19 -7.74
N TYR A 453 -9.70 12.27 -7.15
CA TYR A 453 -9.98 13.11 -5.97
C TYR A 453 -9.48 14.57 -6.13
N GLY A 454 -9.70 15.17 -7.31
CA GLY A 454 -9.23 16.53 -7.63
C GLY A 454 -7.81 16.60 -8.19
N LEU A 455 -7.02 15.51 -8.14
CA LEU A 455 -5.68 15.48 -8.75
C LEU A 455 -5.80 15.67 -10.27
N SER A 456 -5.13 16.71 -10.76
CA SER A 456 -5.07 17.02 -12.18
C SER A 456 -4.33 15.93 -12.97
N PRO A 457 -4.97 15.34 -14.00
CA PRO A 457 -4.27 14.48 -14.95
C PRO A 457 -3.16 15.26 -15.66
N ASN A 458 -3.38 16.53 -16.02
CA ASN A 458 -2.38 17.35 -16.69
C ASN A 458 -1.13 17.53 -15.84
N ALA A 459 -1.28 17.89 -14.56
CA ALA A 459 -0.15 18.04 -13.64
C ALA A 459 0.65 16.73 -13.50
N THR A 460 -0.06 15.60 -13.40
CA THR A 460 0.51 14.26 -13.28
C THR A 460 1.44 13.93 -14.45
N TYR A 461 0.97 14.11 -15.69
CA TYR A 461 1.76 13.75 -16.87
C TYR A 461 2.78 14.83 -17.25
N VAL A 462 2.52 16.11 -17.00
CA VAL A 462 3.50 17.19 -17.20
C VAL A 462 4.77 16.94 -16.39
N LEU A 463 4.66 16.46 -15.14
CA LEU A 463 5.84 16.07 -14.35
C LEU A 463 6.67 14.96 -15.00
N THR A 464 6.02 13.97 -15.63
CA THR A 464 6.70 12.91 -16.38
C THR A 464 7.45 13.46 -17.59
N TYR A 465 6.80 14.34 -18.36
CA TYR A 465 7.42 14.94 -19.55
C TYR A 465 8.46 16.03 -19.23
N ALA A 466 8.43 16.60 -18.02
CA ALA A 466 9.41 17.57 -17.53
C ALA A 466 10.73 16.95 -17.04
N LEU A 467 10.81 15.61 -16.92
CA LEU A 467 12.01 14.91 -16.46
C LEU A 467 13.32 15.33 -17.18
N PRO A 468 13.33 15.57 -18.51
CA PRO A 468 14.54 16.05 -19.19
C PRO A 468 15.04 17.42 -18.73
N LEU A 469 14.16 18.26 -18.18
CA LEU A 469 14.47 19.62 -17.77
C LEU A 469 15.16 19.69 -16.40
N LYS A 470 14.99 18.67 -15.56
CA LYS A 470 15.62 18.52 -14.24
C LYS A 470 15.51 19.79 -13.36
N LYS A 471 14.36 20.45 -13.38
CA LYS A 471 14.17 21.74 -12.67
C LYS A 471 13.98 21.58 -11.17
N LEU A 472 13.33 20.49 -10.77
CA LEU A 472 13.02 20.15 -9.38
C LEU A 472 13.91 19.01 -8.87
N LEU A 473 14.10 18.93 -7.55
CA LEU A 473 14.74 17.77 -6.93
C LEU A 473 13.96 16.48 -7.25
N ILE A 474 12.62 16.51 -7.17
CA ILE A 474 11.77 15.36 -7.53
C ILE A 474 11.83 14.97 -9.01
N THR A 475 12.28 15.88 -9.89
CA THR A 475 12.55 15.59 -11.32
C THR A 475 14.02 15.23 -11.59
N GLY A 476 14.82 15.05 -10.55
CA GLY A 476 16.21 14.60 -10.65
C GLY A 476 17.24 15.72 -10.87
N ARG A 477 16.98 16.95 -10.41
CA ARG A 477 17.98 18.06 -10.43
C ARG A 477 19.31 17.66 -9.78
N GLU A 478 19.26 16.89 -8.70
CA GLU A 478 20.43 16.36 -7.98
C GLU A 478 20.62 14.84 -8.16
N SER A 479 20.11 14.26 -9.27
CA SER A 479 20.29 12.82 -9.53
C SER A 479 21.78 12.45 -9.55
N GLY A 480 22.23 11.69 -8.54
CA GLY A 480 23.62 11.31 -8.37
C GLY A 480 24.00 10.11 -9.25
N GLU A 481 25.19 10.16 -9.88
CA GLU A 481 25.70 9.06 -10.72
C GLU A 481 25.82 7.72 -9.97
N LYS A 482 25.97 7.74 -8.65
CA LYS A 482 26.14 6.53 -7.82
C LYS A 482 24.88 5.67 -7.67
N ALA A 483 23.69 6.27 -7.79
CA ALA A 483 22.40 5.55 -7.70
C ALA A 483 21.86 5.13 -9.08
N LYS A 484 22.59 5.45 -10.15
CA LYS A 484 22.20 5.19 -11.54
C LYS A 484 22.22 3.70 -11.86
N LEU A 485 21.19 3.24 -12.56
CA LEU A 485 21.10 1.88 -13.06
C LEU A 485 21.90 1.75 -14.36
N GLY A 486 22.74 0.72 -14.43
CA GLY A 486 23.44 0.34 -15.66
C GLY A 486 22.48 -0.25 -16.69
N LYS A 487 22.90 -0.33 -17.96
CA LYS A 487 22.07 -0.89 -19.05
C LYS A 487 21.55 -2.31 -18.75
N ALA A 488 22.40 -3.16 -18.17
CA ALA A 488 22.02 -4.52 -17.79
C ALA A 488 20.96 -4.55 -16.69
N GLU A 489 21.05 -3.66 -15.71
CA GLU A 489 20.10 -3.57 -14.59
C GLU A 489 18.73 -3.03 -15.05
N VAL A 490 18.75 -2.06 -15.97
CA VAL A 490 17.53 -1.56 -16.62
C VAL A 490 16.86 -2.68 -17.43
N ALA A 491 17.63 -3.43 -18.23
CA ALA A 491 17.09 -4.55 -18.98
C ALA A 491 16.51 -5.65 -18.05
N ALA A 492 17.24 -5.98 -16.97
CA ALA A 492 16.78 -6.93 -15.96
C ALA A 492 15.49 -6.46 -15.27
N ALA A 493 15.36 -5.16 -14.98
CA ALA A 493 14.14 -4.60 -14.39
C ALA A 493 12.93 -4.76 -15.32
N VAL A 494 13.11 -4.48 -16.62
CA VAL A 494 12.05 -4.65 -17.61
C VAL A 494 11.61 -6.12 -17.71
N VAL A 495 12.56 -7.05 -17.76
CA VAL A 495 12.26 -8.50 -17.78
C VAL A 495 11.53 -8.93 -16.51
N SER A 496 11.99 -8.46 -15.34
CA SER A 496 11.35 -8.79 -14.05
C SER A 496 9.89 -8.35 -14.00
N GLY A 497 9.56 -7.23 -14.65
CA GLY A 497 8.18 -6.73 -14.78
C GLY A 497 7.22 -7.63 -15.57
N ARG A 498 7.72 -8.64 -16.32
CA ARG A 498 6.91 -9.63 -17.07
C ARG A 498 6.98 -11.04 -16.50
N PHE A 499 7.71 -11.24 -15.41
CA PHE A 499 8.06 -12.59 -14.95
C PHE A 499 6.83 -13.41 -14.53
N ASP A 500 5.75 -12.78 -14.07
CA ASP A 500 4.48 -13.43 -13.72
C ASP A 500 3.88 -14.22 -14.89
N VAL A 501 4.04 -13.71 -16.11
CA VAL A 501 3.60 -14.37 -17.35
C VAL A 501 4.69 -15.31 -17.88
N GLU A 502 5.94 -14.84 -17.95
CA GLU A 502 7.05 -15.58 -18.55
C GLU A 502 7.42 -16.86 -17.78
N ARG A 503 7.22 -16.89 -16.45
CA ARG A 503 7.55 -18.05 -15.60
C ARG A 503 6.89 -19.35 -16.06
N LYS A 504 5.70 -19.27 -16.66
CA LYS A 504 4.95 -20.44 -17.18
C LYS A 504 5.71 -21.17 -18.29
N GLY A 505 6.56 -20.47 -19.05
CA GLY A 505 7.36 -21.05 -20.13
C GLY A 505 8.78 -21.50 -19.71
N LYS A 506 9.20 -21.22 -18.47
CA LYS A 506 10.55 -21.55 -17.99
C LYS A 506 10.67 -23.02 -17.58
N SER A 507 11.83 -23.61 -17.79
CA SER A 507 12.18 -24.94 -17.26
C SER A 507 12.42 -24.92 -15.75
N ALA A 508 12.41 -26.08 -15.09
CA ALA A 508 12.69 -26.18 -13.66
C ALA A 508 14.09 -25.64 -13.29
N ALA A 509 15.09 -25.84 -14.15
CA ALA A 509 16.43 -25.30 -13.94
C ALA A 509 16.47 -23.76 -14.02
N GLU A 510 15.74 -23.16 -14.96
CA GLU A 510 15.63 -21.70 -15.07
C GLU A 510 14.87 -21.10 -13.88
N LEU A 511 13.85 -21.80 -13.36
CA LEU A 511 13.14 -21.37 -12.14
C LEU A 511 14.05 -21.44 -10.90
N LEU A 512 14.87 -22.48 -10.76
CA LEU A 512 15.88 -22.52 -9.70
C LEU A 512 16.91 -21.42 -9.83
N ALA A 513 17.39 -21.14 -11.04
CA ALA A 513 18.33 -20.04 -11.28
C ALA A 513 17.72 -18.68 -10.87
N ALA A 514 16.41 -18.50 -11.09
CA ALA A 514 15.68 -17.30 -10.69
C ALA A 514 15.57 -17.10 -9.17
N PHE A 515 15.94 -18.08 -8.34
CA PHE A 515 16.05 -17.85 -6.88
C PHE A 515 17.21 -16.89 -6.53
N GLY A 516 18.20 -16.72 -7.41
CA GLY A 516 19.27 -15.73 -7.26
C GLY A 516 18.95 -14.36 -7.87
N ASP A 517 17.71 -14.11 -8.31
CA ASP A 517 17.36 -12.86 -8.97
C ASP A 517 17.36 -11.67 -7.98
N TRP A 518 17.76 -10.49 -8.49
CA TRP A 518 17.77 -9.24 -7.73
C TRP A 518 16.37 -8.88 -7.21
N SER A 519 15.32 -9.23 -7.95
CA SER A 519 13.94 -8.92 -7.61
C SER A 519 13.39 -9.95 -6.62
N PRO A 520 13.03 -9.55 -5.39
CA PRO A 520 12.33 -10.45 -4.46
C PRO A 520 11.00 -10.99 -5.01
N VAL A 521 10.37 -10.26 -5.93
CA VAL A 521 9.12 -10.69 -6.60
C VAL A 521 9.39 -11.83 -7.58
N VAL A 522 10.48 -11.76 -8.35
CA VAL A 522 10.91 -12.85 -9.25
C VAL A 522 11.25 -14.10 -8.44
N ARG A 523 12.01 -13.95 -7.35
CA ARG A 523 12.35 -15.08 -6.47
C ARG A 523 11.10 -15.79 -5.93
N HIS A 524 10.13 -15.00 -5.43
CA HIS A 524 8.86 -15.51 -4.94
C HIS A 524 8.06 -16.23 -6.05
N TRP A 525 7.89 -15.61 -7.21
CA TRP A 525 7.13 -16.19 -8.31
C TRP A 525 7.79 -17.43 -8.91
N ALA A 526 9.12 -17.51 -8.88
CA ALA A 526 9.85 -18.70 -9.31
C ALA A 526 9.61 -19.86 -8.34
N ALA A 527 9.64 -19.59 -7.03
CA ALA A 527 9.36 -20.59 -6.00
C ALA A 527 7.91 -21.09 -6.06
N GLU A 528 6.95 -20.18 -6.28
CA GLU A 528 5.54 -20.50 -6.48
C GLU A 528 5.32 -21.39 -7.72
N GLU A 529 5.88 -20.98 -8.86
CA GLU A 529 5.74 -21.71 -10.11
C GLU A 529 6.38 -23.11 -10.02
N LEU A 530 7.59 -23.22 -9.45
CA LEU A 530 8.26 -24.51 -9.29
C LEU A 530 7.48 -25.44 -8.35
N ALA A 531 6.97 -24.91 -7.22
CA ALA A 531 6.21 -25.69 -6.25
C ALA A 531 4.88 -26.22 -6.80
N GLY A 532 4.26 -25.50 -7.73
CA GLY A 532 3.03 -25.92 -8.41
C GLY A 532 3.22 -27.03 -9.44
N ARG A 533 4.47 -27.40 -9.76
CA ARG A 533 4.80 -28.38 -10.81
C ARG A 533 5.21 -29.75 -10.24
N PRO A 534 4.95 -30.86 -10.97
CA PRO A 534 5.43 -32.19 -10.59
C PRO A 534 6.95 -32.25 -10.34
N GLU A 535 7.72 -31.53 -11.16
CA GLU A 535 9.18 -31.44 -11.08
C GLU A 535 9.63 -30.83 -9.75
N GLY A 536 8.88 -29.89 -9.19
CA GLY A 536 9.20 -29.30 -7.89
C GLY A 536 9.31 -30.34 -6.79
N ARG A 537 8.40 -31.33 -6.77
CA ARG A 537 8.45 -32.44 -5.80
C ARG A 537 9.67 -33.34 -6.01
N ALA A 538 10.07 -33.58 -7.26
CA ALA A 538 11.28 -34.36 -7.57
C ALA A 538 12.57 -33.65 -7.12
N MET A 539 12.53 -32.32 -6.98
CA MET A 539 13.69 -31.48 -6.62
C MET A 539 13.84 -31.22 -5.12
N VAL A 540 13.04 -31.83 -4.24
CA VAL A 540 13.08 -31.57 -2.78
C VAL A 540 14.50 -31.71 -2.21
N GLY A 541 15.26 -32.75 -2.59
CA GLY A 541 16.63 -32.92 -2.11
C GLY A 541 17.57 -31.75 -2.47
N GLU A 542 17.43 -31.24 -3.70
CA GLU A 542 18.19 -30.07 -4.15
C GLU A 542 17.72 -28.79 -3.45
N LEU A 543 16.41 -28.60 -3.27
CA LEU A 543 15.85 -27.48 -2.52
C LEU A 543 16.34 -27.46 -1.06
N VAL A 544 16.45 -28.62 -0.40
CA VAL A 544 17.04 -28.73 0.94
C VAL A 544 18.52 -28.32 0.92
N ARG A 545 19.29 -28.75 -0.09
CA ARG A 545 20.69 -28.35 -0.25
C ARG A 545 20.82 -26.83 -0.44
N LEU A 546 19.99 -26.23 -1.28
CA LEU A 546 19.96 -24.79 -1.56
C LEU A 546 19.55 -23.98 -0.32
N ALA A 547 18.52 -24.40 0.41
CA ALA A 547 18.15 -23.81 1.71
C ALA A 547 19.28 -23.96 2.75
N GLY A 548 20.14 -24.95 2.58
CA GLY A 548 21.37 -25.20 3.34
C GLY A 548 22.56 -24.31 2.94
N GLY A 549 22.46 -23.55 1.86
CA GLY A 549 23.55 -22.73 1.31
C GLY A 549 23.82 -21.41 2.05
N GLU A 550 24.62 -20.57 1.39
CA GLU A 550 25.11 -19.28 1.90
C GLU A 550 24.48 -18.08 1.17
N ASP A 551 24.18 -18.22 -0.12
CA ASP A 551 23.54 -17.15 -0.89
C ASP A 551 22.13 -16.87 -0.33
N VAL A 552 21.98 -15.68 0.26
CA VAL A 552 20.76 -15.29 0.96
C VAL A 552 19.53 -15.21 0.05
N HIS A 553 19.71 -14.93 -1.24
CA HIS A 553 18.61 -14.88 -2.21
C HIS A 553 18.15 -16.29 -2.55
N VAL A 554 19.11 -17.16 -2.86
CA VAL A 554 18.83 -18.58 -3.18
C VAL A 554 18.21 -19.30 -2.00
N VAL A 555 18.71 -19.06 -0.78
CA VAL A 555 18.16 -19.63 0.46
C VAL A 555 16.70 -19.19 0.66
N GLN A 556 16.35 -17.93 0.38
CA GLN A 556 14.97 -17.44 0.49
C GLN A 556 14.03 -18.19 -0.46
N GLY A 557 14.38 -18.28 -1.75
CA GLY A 557 13.57 -18.97 -2.75
C GLY A 557 13.43 -20.47 -2.44
N ALA A 558 14.51 -21.11 -1.99
CA ALA A 558 14.50 -22.52 -1.61
C ALA A 558 13.62 -22.80 -0.37
N CYS A 559 13.73 -21.97 0.69
CA CYS A 559 12.84 -22.07 1.85
C CYS A 559 11.38 -21.96 1.43
N GLU A 560 11.04 -20.95 0.62
CA GLU A 560 9.68 -20.72 0.17
C GLU A 560 9.13 -21.88 -0.67
N ALA A 561 9.91 -22.41 -1.62
CA ALA A 561 9.52 -23.56 -2.42
C ALA A 561 9.27 -24.81 -1.56
N LEU A 562 10.14 -25.10 -0.58
CA LEU A 562 9.95 -26.21 0.37
C LEU A 562 8.62 -26.06 1.14
N GLY A 563 8.32 -24.85 1.58
CA GLY A 563 7.09 -24.52 2.29
C GLY A 563 5.84 -24.76 1.45
N LEU A 564 5.84 -24.29 0.20
CA LEU A 564 4.75 -24.44 -0.75
C LEU A 564 4.53 -25.90 -1.19
N ILE A 565 5.61 -26.68 -1.35
CA ILE A 565 5.54 -28.12 -1.65
C ILE A 565 5.02 -28.93 -0.46
N GLY A 566 5.21 -28.44 0.77
CA GLY A 566 4.93 -29.21 1.98
C GLY A 566 5.95 -30.32 2.21
N ALA A 567 7.23 -30.06 1.94
CA ALA A 567 8.31 -31.05 2.02
C ALA A 567 8.83 -31.20 3.48
N GLU A 568 8.40 -32.25 4.18
CA GLU A 568 8.82 -32.54 5.57
C GLU A 568 10.32 -32.79 5.69
N GLU A 569 10.95 -33.29 4.62
CA GLU A 569 12.39 -33.48 4.50
C GLU A 569 13.17 -32.17 4.72
N GLY A 570 12.52 -31.02 4.46
CA GLY A 570 13.08 -29.69 4.67
C GLY A 570 12.98 -29.14 6.09
N LEU A 571 12.24 -29.78 7.00
CA LEU A 571 11.97 -29.21 8.33
C LEU A 571 13.25 -28.90 9.12
N LYS A 572 14.24 -29.80 9.08
CA LYS A 572 15.52 -29.61 9.79
C LYS A 572 16.27 -28.36 9.31
N VAL A 573 16.32 -28.13 7.99
CA VAL A 573 17.00 -26.95 7.45
C VAL A 573 16.19 -25.68 7.71
N LEU A 574 14.86 -25.73 7.62
CA LEU A 574 14.00 -24.60 7.93
C LEU A 574 14.13 -24.16 9.40
N VAL A 575 14.11 -25.10 10.35
CA VAL A 575 14.33 -24.81 11.78
C VAL A 575 15.69 -24.16 12.01
N LYS A 576 16.76 -24.65 11.36
CA LYS A 576 18.09 -24.02 11.43
C LYS A 576 18.04 -22.57 10.94
N ARG A 577 17.28 -22.27 9.89
CA ARG A 577 17.19 -20.92 9.29
C ARG A 577 16.37 -19.93 10.09
N LEU A 578 15.56 -20.37 11.05
CA LEU A 578 14.90 -19.46 12.01
C LEU A 578 15.90 -18.69 12.88
N GLY A 579 17.12 -19.21 13.06
CA GLY A 579 18.21 -18.54 13.79
C GLY A 579 19.20 -17.76 12.92
N HIS A 580 18.93 -17.57 11.63
CA HIS A 580 19.88 -16.97 10.68
C HIS A 580 20.23 -15.51 11.01
N GLU A 581 21.42 -15.00 10.66
CA GLU A 581 21.75 -13.58 10.92
C GLU A 581 20.88 -12.60 10.10
N ASN A 582 20.58 -12.96 8.86
CA ASN A 582 19.65 -12.22 8.00
C ASN A 582 18.20 -12.52 8.44
N ARG A 583 17.52 -11.50 8.97
CA ARG A 583 16.14 -11.59 9.48
C ARG A 583 15.12 -11.94 8.40
N TRP A 584 15.38 -11.61 7.14
CA TRP A 584 14.50 -11.99 6.03
C TRP A 584 14.60 -13.47 5.68
N VAL A 585 15.76 -14.10 5.91
CA VAL A 585 15.88 -15.56 5.85
C VAL A 585 15.08 -16.23 6.97
N ARG A 586 15.07 -15.64 8.18
CA ARG A 586 14.19 -16.11 9.27
C ARG A 586 12.72 -16.01 8.87
N TYR A 587 12.30 -14.86 8.32
CA TYR A 587 10.95 -14.64 7.81
C TYR A 587 10.56 -15.70 6.79
N LYS A 588 11.40 -15.97 5.78
CA LYS A 588 11.11 -16.97 4.74
C LYS A 588 11.06 -18.39 5.27
N ALA A 589 11.90 -18.74 6.24
CA ALA A 589 11.82 -20.03 6.93
C ALA A 589 10.53 -20.15 7.76
N ALA A 590 10.14 -19.10 8.50
CA ALA A 590 8.90 -19.06 9.26
C ALA A 590 7.65 -19.12 8.35
N GLU A 591 7.67 -18.41 7.23
CA GLU A 591 6.63 -18.46 6.20
C GLU A 591 6.51 -19.87 5.61
N ALA A 592 7.64 -20.52 5.32
CA ALA A 592 7.64 -21.89 4.82
C ALA A 592 7.01 -22.86 5.82
N VAL A 593 7.39 -22.78 7.10
CA VAL A 593 6.79 -23.57 8.19
C VAL A 593 5.29 -23.31 8.29
N ARG A 594 4.85 -22.05 8.19
CA ARG A 594 3.42 -21.69 8.19
C ARG A 594 2.67 -22.35 7.02
N LYS A 595 3.25 -22.31 5.81
CA LYS A 595 2.66 -22.91 4.59
C LYS A 595 2.61 -24.44 4.67
N MET A 596 3.56 -25.09 5.35
CA MET A 596 3.53 -26.54 5.59
C MET A 596 2.38 -27.00 6.49
N GLY A 597 1.88 -26.11 7.37
CA GLY A 597 0.78 -26.40 8.28
C GLY A 597 1.08 -27.59 9.20
N ASP A 598 0.16 -28.56 9.26
CA ASP A 598 0.24 -29.73 10.15
C ASP A 598 1.51 -30.56 9.97
N ARG A 599 2.11 -30.53 8.78
CA ARG A 599 3.35 -31.25 8.47
C ARG A 599 4.53 -30.75 9.31
N ALA A 600 4.47 -29.53 9.85
CA ALA A 600 5.51 -28.98 10.72
C ALA A 600 5.32 -29.33 12.21
N LYS A 601 4.28 -30.09 12.60
CA LYS A 601 4.06 -30.53 13.99
C LYS A 601 5.29 -31.21 14.64
N PRO A 602 6.09 -32.05 13.94
CA PRO A 602 7.23 -32.73 14.53
C PRO A 602 8.29 -31.79 15.12
N VAL A 603 8.35 -30.52 14.70
CA VAL A 603 9.34 -29.54 15.16
C VAL A 603 8.73 -28.43 16.03
N LEU A 604 7.49 -28.59 16.53
CA LEU A 604 6.78 -27.57 17.30
C LEU A 604 7.60 -27.07 18.51
N GLY A 605 8.30 -27.96 19.21
CA GLY A 605 9.14 -27.59 20.35
C GLY A 605 10.28 -26.65 19.96
N GLU A 606 10.92 -26.88 18.81
CA GLU A 606 11.96 -26.05 18.25
C GLU A 606 11.42 -24.71 17.75
N LEU A 607 10.20 -24.67 17.20
CA LEU A 607 9.54 -23.41 16.84
C LEU A 607 9.26 -22.53 18.07
N LEU A 608 8.79 -23.14 19.18
CA LEU A 608 8.59 -22.44 20.45
C LEU A 608 9.91 -21.90 21.01
N LYS A 609 11.00 -22.68 20.94
CA LYS A 609 12.35 -22.21 21.31
C LYS A 609 12.82 -21.05 20.43
N ALA A 610 12.59 -21.14 19.12
CA ALA A 610 12.95 -20.10 18.17
C ALA A 610 12.20 -18.80 18.45
N LEU A 611 10.90 -18.84 18.77
CA LEU A 611 10.12 -17.65 19.16
C LEU A 611 10.75 -16.90 20.34
N VAL A 612 11.31 -17.62 21.31
CA VAL A 612 12.01 -17.01 22.45
C VAL A 612 13.37 -16.48 22.03
N ALA A 613 14.14 -17.27 21.29
CA ALA A 613 15.51 -16.94 20.90
C ALA A 613 15.59 -15.76 19.92
N THR A 614 14.56 -15.53 19.12
CA THR A 614 14.50 -14.41 18.16
C THR A 614 13.75 -13.19 18.70
N ALA A 615 13.34 -13.21 19.97
CA ALA A 615 12.68 -12.06 20.59
C ALA A 615 13.65 -10.90 20.78
N GLU A 616 13.27 -9.71 20.30
CA GLU A 616 14.07 -8.49 20.45
C GLU A 616 13.32 -7.47 21.32
N PRO A 617 14.03 -6.60 22.06
CA PRO A 617 13.36 -5.53 22.80
C PRO A 617 12.73 -4.51 21.84
N MET A 618 11.62 -3.89 22.26
CA MET A 618 10.97 -2.82 21.48
C MET A 618 11.82 -1.54 21.38
N ARG A 619 12.72 -1.32 22.36
CA ARG A 619 13.59 -0.15 22.43
C ARG A 619 15.00 -0.54 22.91
N PRO A 620 16.07 0.06 22.34
CA PRO A 620 16.06 0.93 21.15
C PRO A 620 15.57 0.17 19.91
N ILE A 621 14.99 0.88 18.93
CA ILE A 621 14.47 0.26 17.69
C ILE A 621 15.65 -0.34 16.92
N ASN A 622 15.54 -1.62 16.57
CA ASN A 622 16.48 -2.27 15.67
C ASN A 622 16.03 -2.09 14.22
N TRP A 623 16.66 -1.16 13.50
CA TRP A 623 16.30 -0.86 12.11
C TRP A 623 16.54 -2.02 11.11
N ALA A 624 17.21 -3.10 11.55
CA ALA A 624 17.32 -4.31 10.74
C ALA A 624 16.00 -5.11 10.67
N ASP A 625 15.04 -4.88 11.57
CA ASP A 625 13.65 -5.35 11.57
C ASP A 625 12.80 -4.53 12.57
N PRO A 626 12.44 -3.28 12.21
CA PRO A 626 11.99 -2.26 13.17
C PRO A 626 10.71 -2.63 13.91
N VAL A 627 9.84 -3.43 13.30
CA VAL A 627 8.58 -3.92 13.89
C VAL A 627 8.58 -5.43 14.09
N GLN A 628 9.76 -6.07 14.03
CA GLN A 628 9.97 -7.50 14.31
C GLN A 628 9.13 -8.46 13.44
N ILE A 629 8.96 -8.14 12.16
CA ILE A 629 8.14 -8.91 11.19
C ILE A 629 8.58 -10.36 11.10
N ALA A 630 9.89 -10.65 11.20
CA ALA A 630 10.39 -12.00 11.11
C ALA A 630 9.88 -12.91 12.24
N GLN A 631 9.85 -12.40 13.47
CA GLN A 631 9.29 -13.14 14.61
C GLN A 631 7.77 -13.17 14.57
N GLY A 632 7.13 -12.09 14.12
CA GLY A 632 5.68 -12.05 13.89
C GLY A 632 5.20 -13.15 12.93
N GLN A 633 5.95 -13.40 11.85
CA GLN A 633 5.66 -14.49 10.92
C GLN A 633 5.79 -15.87 11.56
N LEU A 634 6.77 -16.06 12.44
CA LEU A 634 6.91 -17.30 13.21
C LEU A 634 5.77 -17.46 14.22
N ALA A 635 5.32 -16.37 14.84
CA ALA A 635 4.16 -16.40 15.73
C ALA A 635 2.89 -16.80 14.97
N ALA A 636 2.69 -16.27 13.75
CA ALA A 636 1.58 -16.64 12.88
C ALA A 636 1.62 -18.13 12.49
N ALA A 637 2.82 -18.68 12.23
CA ALA A 637 3.00 -20.10 11.97
C ALA A 637 2.51 -20.98 13.13
N VAL A 638 2.86 -20.60 14.37
CA VAL A 638 2.59 -21.39 15.58
C VAL A 638 1.16 -21.20 16.09
N PHE A 639 0.65 -19.96 16.15
CA PHE A 639 -0.58 -19.62 16.89
C PHE A 639 -1.82 -19.38 16.00
N SER A 640 -1.66 -19.17 14.68
CA SER A 640 -2.81 -18.88 13.79
C SER A 640 -3.06 -19.93 12.71
N GLY A 641 -2.07 -20.78 12.43
CA GLY A 641 -2.17 -21.88 11.46
C GLY A 641 -2.59 -23.23 12.06
N PRO A 642 -2.55 -24.33 11.28
CA PRO A 642 -2.88 -25.68 11.74
C PRO A 642 -2.06 -26.16 12.94
N LEU A 643 -0.83 -25.64 13.12
CA LEU A 643 0.04 -25.97 14.25
C LEU A 643 -0.55 -25.61 15.61
N LYS A 644 -1.49 -24.66 15.69
CA LYS A 644 -2.13 -24.28 16.95
C LYS A 644 -2.84 -25.46 17.64
N GLU A 645 -3.28 -26.44 16.86
CA GLU A 645 -3.92 -27.66 17.40
C GLU A 645 -2.94 -28.52 18.21
N GLY A 646 -1.64 -28.46 17.90
CA GLY A 646 -0.59 -29.16 18.65
C GLY A 646 -0.24 -28.48 19.98
N LEU A 647 -0.67 -27.24 20.22
CA LEU A 647 -0.33 -26.50 21.44
C LEU A 647 -0.96 -27.10 22.70
N LYS A 648 -2.03 -27.89 22.57
CA LYS A 648 -2.69 -28.56 23.71
C LYS A 648 -1.77 -29.57 24.40
N ASP A 649 -0.85 -30.18 23.64
CA ASP A 649 0.08 -31.20 24.10
C ASP A 649 1.50 -30.64 24.26
N ALA A 650 1.69 -29.32 24.08
CA ALA A 650 2.99 -28.69 24.13
C ALA A 650 3.52 -28.60 25.57
N ASP A 651 4.83 -28.81 25.74
CA ASP A 651 5.51 -28.67 27.03
C ASP A 651 5.34 -27.24 27.57
N PRO A 652 4.71 -27.04 28.74
CA PRO A 652 4.56 -25.72 29.36
C PRO A 652 5.88 -24.97 29.56
N VAL A 653 7.00 -25.68 29.73
CA VAL A 653 8.35 -25.09 29.84
C VAL A 653 8.76 -24.36 28.56
N LEU A 654 8.26 -24.80 27.40
CA LEU A 654 8.51 -24.16 26.11
C LEU A 654 7.39 -23.18 25.73
N LEU A 655 6.13 -23.55 26.00
CA LEU A 655 4.96 -22.78 25.61
C LEU A 655 4.86 -21.43 26.34
N ILE A 656 5.02 -21.42 27.67
CA ILE A 656 4.85 -20.20 28.48
C ILE A 656 5.86 -19.10 28.08
N PRO A 657 7.17 -19.37 27.93
CA PRO A 657 8.11 -18.36 27.43
C PRO A 657 7.79 -17.87 26.02
N ALA A 658 7.32 -18.74 25.12
CA ALA A 658 6.97 -18.36 23.75
C ALA A 658 5.75 -17.42 23.72
N VAL A 659 4.69 -17.73 24.48
CA VAL A 659 3.51 -16.85 24.62
C VAL A 659 3.91 -15.49 25.19
N ARG A 660 4.81 -15.47 26.18
CA ARG A 660 5.36 -14.23 26.75
C ARG A 660 6.17 -13.43 25.74
N ALA A 661 6.97 -14.07 24.90
CA ALA A 661 7.74 -13.41 23.87
C ALA A 661 6.82 -12.74 22.83
N VAL A 662 5.80 -13.47 22.36
CA VAL A 662 4.84 -12.95 21.37
C VAL A 662 3.94 -11.87 21.96
N SER A 663 3.52 -12.00 23.22
CA SER A 663 2.65 -11.00 23.86
C SER A 663 3.32 -9.64 24.05
N ARG A 664 4.64 -9.54 23.90
CA ARG A 664 5.43 -8.31 24.02
C ARG A 664 5.91 -7.75 22.67
N GLN A 665 5.48 -8.34 21.56
CA GLN A 665 5.82 -7.88 20.21
C GLN A 665 5.35 -6.43 19.96
N PRO A 666 6.12 -5.64 19.20
CA PRO A 666 5.69 -4.29 18.81
C PRO A 666 4.54 -4.31 17.79
N ASP A 667 4.48 -5.32 16.93
CA ASP A 667 3.47 -5.48 15.88
C ASP A 667 2.13 -6.00 16.42
N GLY A 668 1.05 -5.30 16.09
CA GLY A 668 -0.31 -5.67 16.41
C GLY A 668 -0.74 -7.00 15.81
N MET A 669 -0.36 -7.29 14.56
CA MET A 669 -0.69 -8.55 13.90
C MET A 669 0.02 -9.73 14.56
N ALA A 670 1.32 -9.61 14.83
CA ALA A 670 2.07 -10.60 15.59
C ALA A 670 1.42 -10.92 16.93
N ARG A 671 1.02 -9.89 17.71
CA ARG A 671 0.32 -10.09 18.99
C ARG A 671 -1.07 -10.69 18.80
N ALA A 672 -1.80 -10.31 17.75
CA ALA A 672 -3.14 -10.80 17.45
C ALA A 672 -3.16 -12.32 17.23
N THR A 673 -2.04 -12.92 16.83
CA THR A 673 -1.94 -14.38 16.69
C THR A 673 -2.28 -15.13 17.99
N LEU A 674 -2.04 -14.53 19.17
CA LEU A 674 -2.37 -15.12 20.47
C LEU A 674 -3.86 -15.02 20.85
N ARG A 675 -4.68 -14.31 20.06
CA ARG A 675 -6.10 -14.11 20.36
C ARG A 675 -6.82 -15.43 20.58
N GLU A 676 -6.69 -16.37 19.65
CA GLU A 676 -7.36 -17.67 19.73
C GLU A 676 -6.86 -18.50 20.92
N PHE A 677 -5.55 -18.47 21.19
CA PHE A 677 -4.97 -19.16 22.33
C PHE A 677 -5.56 -18.65 23.66
N PHE A 678 -5.60 -17.32 23.86
CA PHE A 678 -6.19 -16.72 25.05
C PHE A 678 -7.71 -16.91 25.13
N ASP A 679 -8.41 -16.81 24.01
CA ASP A 679 -9.85 -16.95 23.96
C ASP A 679 -10.29 -18.39 24.18
N HIS A 680 -9.52 -19.41 23.81
CA HIS A 680 -10.02 -20.79 23.72
C HIS A 680 -9.14 -21.86 24.37
N ARG A 681 -7.82 -21.70 24.41
CA ARG A 681 -6.90 -22.80 24.78
C ARG A 681 -6.20 -22.62 26.12
N ILE A 682 -5.96 -21.38 26.53
CA ILE A 682 -5.23 -21.10 27.76
C ILE A 682 -5.94 -21.72 28.97
N THR A 683 -5.19 -22.43 29.79
CA THR A 683 -5.66 -23.05 31.03
C THR A 683 -5.63 -22.04 32.18
N MET A 684 -6.35 -22.33 33.27
CA MET A 684 -6.33 -21.47 34.46
C MET A 684 -4.92 -21.33 35.04
N GLU A 685 -4.14 -22.41 35.09
CA GLU A 685 -2.77 -22.39 35.62
C GLU A 685 -1.85 -21.51 34.78
N GLU A 686 -1.99 -21.57 33.45
CA GLU A 686 -1.25 -20.71 32.54
C GLU A 686 -1.66 -19.25 32.66
N VAL A 687 -2.94 -18.95 32.89
CA VAL A 687 -3.40 -17.57 33.19
C VAL A 687 -2.68 -17.03 34.44
N VAL A 688 -2.51 -17.85 35.49
CA VAL A 688 -1.75 -17.44 36.68
C VAL A 688 -0.27 -17.19 36.34
N LYS A 689 0.37 -18.11 35.59
CA LYS A 689 1.78 -17.99 35.19
C LYS A 689 2.07 -16.82 34.23
N LEU A 690 1.09 -16.43 33.42
CA LEU A 690 1.17 -15.34 32.44
C LEU A 690 0.47 -14.07 32.91
N ALA A 691 0.00 -14.00 34.15
CA ALA A 691 -0.86 -12.92 34.59
C ALA A 691 -0.31 -11.49 34.37
N PRO A 692 0.99 -11.20 34.61
CA PRO A 692 1.56 -9.90 34.27
C PRO A 692 1.51 -9.61 32.77
N ASP A 693 1.76 -10.62 31.95
CA ASP A 693 1.79 -10.52 30.48
C ASP A 693 0.39 -10.33 29.90
N ILE A 694 -0.62 -11.05 30.43
CA ILE A 694 -2.03 -10.90 30.06
C ILE A 694 -2.53 -9.50 30.43
N LEU A 695 -2.28 -9.04 31.65
CA LEU A 695 -2.70 -7.70 32.08
C LEU A 695 -2.02 -6.60 31.25
N ALA A 696 -0.73 -6.73 30.96
CA ALA A 696 -0.03 -5.81 30.07
C ALA A 696 -0.60 -5.85 28.64
N ALA A 697 -0.93 -7.05 28.13
CA ALA A 697 -1.54 -7.21 26.82
C ALA A 697 -2.90 -6.50 26.71
N VAL A 698 -3.74 -6.51 27.77
CA VAL A 698 -5.01 -5.76 27.80
C VAL A 698 -4.80 -4.25 27.90
N LYS A 699 -3.85 -3.83 28.74
CA LYS A 699 -3.68 -2.41 29.12
C LYS A 699 -2.78 -1.61 28.18
N THR A 700 -1.92 -2.26 27.41
CA THR A 700 -0.93 -1.57 26.56
C THR A 700 -1.17 -1.91 25.08
N PRO A 701 -1.69 -0.96 24.28
CA PRO A 701 -1.76 -1.10 22.83
C PRO A 701 -0.40 -1.41 22.22
N CYS A 702 -0.38 -2.17 21.12
CA CYS A 702 0.85 -2.39 20.37
C CYS A 702 1.31 -1.07 19.73
N PRO A 703 2.61 -0.81 19.67
CA PRO A 703 3.11 0.43 19.10
C PRO A 703 3.10 0.48 17.57
N ALA A 704 3.10 -0.67 16.89
CA ALA A 704 3.06 -0.80 15.43
C ALA A 704 1.79 -1.53 14.99
N ASP A 705 1.40 -1.33 13.72
CA ASP A 705 0.22 -1.94 13.10
C ASP A 705 -1.04 -1.85 13.98
N THR A 706 -1.30 -0.63 14.45
CA THR A 706 -2.22 -0.35 15.55
C THR A 706 -3.68 -0.69 15.25
N MET A 707 -4.02 -0.95 13.98
CA MET A 707 -5.32 -1.49 13.56
C MET A 707 -5.68 -2.77 14.32
N PHE A 708 -4.69 -3.61 14.63
CA PHE A 708 -4.88 -4.91 15.29
C PHE A 708 -4.62 -4.89 16.79
N SER A 709 -4.34 -3.72 17.38
CA SER A 709 -4.05 -3.55 18.81
C SER A 709 -5.06 -4.23 19.72
N ASN A 710 -6.33 -4.20 19.33
CA ASN A 710 -7.43 -4.66 20.18
C ASN A 710 -7.65 -6.17 20.14
N GLU A 711 -6.98 -6.90 19.25
CA GLU A 711 -7.15 -8.35 19.16
C GLU A 711 -6.59 -9.03 20.41
N ILE A 712 -5.29 -8.92 20.68
CA ILE A 712 -4.71 -9.52 21.90
C ILE A 712 -5.35 -8.95 23.18
N ARG A 713 -5.80 -7.69 23.16
CA ARG A 713 -6.44 -7.03 24.30
C ARG A 713 -7.77 -7.68 24.65
N MET A 714 -8.59 -7.97 23.65
CA MET A 714 -9.81 -8.76 23.84
C MET A 714 -9.47 -10.18 24.30
N GLY A 715 -8.44 -10.80 23.71
CA GLY A 715 -7.95 -12.12 24.12
C GLY A 715 -7.62 -12.21 25.60
N GLY A 716 -6.73 -11.33 26.06
CA GLY A 716 -6.33 -11.27 27.45
C GLY A 716 -7.49 -10.97 28.40
N PHE A 717 -8.42 -10.09 28.00
CA PHE A 717 -9.63 -9.81 28.76
C PHE A 717 -10.51 -11.07 28.88
N LYS A 718 -10.79 -11.76 27.77
CA LYS A 718 -11.61 -12.98 27.77
C LYS A 718 -10.97 -14.12 28.56
N ALA A 719 -9.64 -14.24 28.55
CA ALA A 719 -8.93 -15.20 29.39
C ALA A 719 -9.18 -14.95 30.90
N LEU A 720 -9.19 -13.68 31.35
CA LEU A 720 -9.50 -13.33 32.74
C LEU A 720 -10.97 -13.60 33.09
N VAL A 721 -11.89 -13.23 32.18
CA VAL A 721 -13.35 -13.41 32.34
C VAL A 721 -13.71 -14.88 32.48
N ARG A 722 -13.19 -15.73 31.58
CA ARG A 722 -13.46 -17.18 31.55
C ARG A 722 -13.25 -17.86 32.90
N TYR A 723 -12.16 -17.52 33.58
CA TYR A 723 -11.79 -18.12 34.86
C TYR A 723 -12.17 -17.27 36.08
N ARG A 724 -13.02 -16.25 35.89
CA ARG A 724 -13.56 -15.38 36.95
C ARG A 724 -12.47 -14.68 37.79
N PHE A 725 -11.40 -14.21 37.16
CA PHE A 725 -10.43 -13.36 37.86
C PHE A 725 -11.03 -11.99 38.13
N LYS A 726 -10.94 -11.49 39.37
CA LYS A 726 -11.48 -10.18 39.76
C LYS A 726 -10.87 -9.03 38.94
N GLU A 727 -9.61 -9.18 38.53
CA GLU A 727 -8.89 -8.21 37.70
C GLU A 727 -9.52 -8.06 36.31
N GLY A 728 -10.30 -9.05 35.84
CA GLY A 728 -11.02 -9.00 34.57
C GLY A 728 -12.04 -7.85 34.50
N ILE A 729 -12.71 -7.53 35.62
CA ILE A 729 -13.68 -6.41 35.68
C ILE A 729 -12.97 -5.08 35.37
N GLU A 730 -11.88 -4.80 36.08
CA GLU A 730 -11.14 -3.55 35.88
C GLU A 730 -10.47 -3.50 34.50
N ALA A 731 -9.89 -4.62 34.06
CA ALA A 731 -9.25 -4.71 32.76
C ALA A 731 -10.23 -4.48 31.60
N GLY A 732 -11.46 -5.01 31.69
CA GLY A 732 -12.51 -4.80 30.70
C GLY A 732 -12.96 -3.34 30.61
N ILE A 733 -13.17 -2.68 31.75
CA ILE A 733 -13.54 -1.24 31.77
C ILE A 733 -12.42 -0.40 31.16
N TYR A 734 -11.17 -0.67 31.56
CA TYR A 734 -10.01 0.02 31.01
C TYR A 734 -9.92 -0.17 29.49
N LEU A 735 -10.10 -1.40 28.99
CA LEU A 735 -10.13 -1.69 27.56
C LEU A 735 -11.24 -0.90 26.87
N ALA A 736 -12.46 -0.88 27.42
CA ALA A 736 -13.58 -0.15 26.84
C ALA A 736 -13.31 1.37 26.74
N MET A 737 -12.60 1.93 27.72
CA MET A 737 -12.18 3.34 27.74
C MET A 737 -11.06 3.65 26.74
N THR A 738 -10.26 2.67 26.32
CA THR A 738 -9.00 2.89 25.58
C THR A 738 -8.89 2.08 24.27
N GLN A 739 -9.98 1.47 23.79
CA GLN A 739 -10.03 0.64 22.58
C GLN A 739 -9.94 1.46 21.26
N GLY A 740 -10.00 2.79 21.31
CA GLY A 740 -10.08 3.62 20.09
C GLY A 740 -11.43 3.50 19.37
N GLY A 741 -11.62 4.26 18.28
CA GLY A 741 -12.92 4.37 17.63
C GLY A 741 -13.30 3.15 16.75
N HIS A 742 -12.36 2.61 15.99
CA HIS A 742 -12.66 1.60 14.96
C HIS A 742 -13.25 0.30 15.54
N GLY A 743 -14.49 -0.02 15.15
CA GLY A 743 -15.24 -1.19 15.61
C GLY A 743 -15.68 -1.17 17.07
N SER A 744 -15.57 -0.01 17.75
CA SER A 744 -15.88 0.12 19.18
C SER A 744 -17.38 0.02 19.49
N GLU A 745 -18.25 0.33 18.52
CA GLU A 745 -19.71 0.18 18.62
C GLU A 745 -20.16 -1.28 18.80
N SER A 746 -19.36 -2.22 18.30
CA SER A 746 -19.59 -3.65 18.45
C SER A 746 -18.83 -4.20 19.66
N ARG A 747 -17.55 -3.88 19.76
CA ARG A 747 -16.66 -4.39 20.82
C ARG A 747 -17.07 -3.94 22.23
N THR A 748 -17.60 -2.72 22.39
CA THR A 748 -18.13 -2.26 23.69
C THR A 748 -19.25 -3.18 24.20
N GLY A 749 -20.14 -3.62 23.31
CA GLY A 749 -21.21 -4.55 23.68
C GLY A 749 -20.69 -5.90 24.18
N GLU A 750 -19.67 -6.46 23.52
CA GLU A 750 -19.02 -7.69 23.97
C GLU A 750 -18.40 -7.52 25.37
N ILE A 751 -17.63 -6.45 25.58
CA ILE A 751 -16.98 -6.18 26.87
C ILE A 751 -18.02 -6.04 27.98
N MET A 752 -19.10 -5.29 27.72
CA MET A 752 -20.15 -5.05 28.70
C MET A 752 -20.89 -6.34 29.09
N LYS A 753 -21.17 -7.23 28.12
CA LYS A 753 -21.77 -8.54 28.38
C LYS A 753 -20.88 -9.41 29.28
N ASP A 754 -19.57 -9.42 29.00
CA ASP A 754 -18.60 -10.20 29.77
C ASP A 754 -18.44 -9.65 31.21
N ILE A 755 -18.47 -8.32 31.40
CA ILE A 755 -18.44 -7.69 32.73
C ILE A 755 -19.75 -7.98 33.50
N ALA A 756 -20.91 -7.83 32.85
CA ALA A 756 -22.21 -8.11 33.48
C ALA A 756 -22.32 -9.56 33.96
N GLY A 757 -21.66 -10.49 33.26
CA GLY A 757 -21.57 -11.90 33.65
C GLY A 757 -20.92 -12.14 35.02
N TYR A 758 -20.24 -11.17 35.64
CA TYR A 758 -19.73 -11.26 37.03
C TYR A 758 -20.82 -11.04 38.10
N GLY A 759 -22.06 -10.72 37.69
CA GLY A 759 -23.20 -10.57 38.60
C GLY A 759 -22.96 -9.49 39.66
N ALA A 760 -23.42 -9.75 40.89
CA ALA A 760 -23.31 -8.80 41.99
C ALA A 760 -21.85 -8.50 42.39
N ALA A 761 -20.89 -9.35 42.02
CA ALA A 761 -19.47 -9.12 42.28
C ALA A 761 -18.90 -7.92 41.48
N ALA A 762 -19.57 -7.49 40.41
CA ALA A 762 -19.20 -6.31 39.63
C ALA A 762 -19.83 -5.00 40.11
N ARG A 763 -20.64 -4.98 41.20
CA ARG A 763 -21.31 -3.75 41.66
C ARG A 763 -20.35 -2.58 41.95
N GLY A 764 -19.15 -2.88 42.43
CA GLY A 764 -18.10 -1.87 42.65
C GLY A 764 -17.63 -1.16 41.37
N ALA A 765 -17.91 -1.70 40.18
CA ALA A 765 -17.57 -1.10 38.90
C ALA A 765 -18.60 -0.08 38.38
N VAL A 766 -19.83 -0.07 38.92
CA VAL A 766 -20.92 0.79 38.43
C VAL A 766 -20.52 2.28 38.31
N PRO A 767 -19.79 2.89 39.28
CA PRO A 767 -19.32 4.27 39.13
C PRO A 767 -18.44 4.47 37.87
N LYS A 768 -17.46 3.59 37.64
CA LYS A 768 -16.58 3.66 36.46
C LYS A 768 -17.32 3.39 35.15
N LEU A 769 -18.37 2.56 35.16
CA LEU A 769 -19.22 2.36 33.99
C LEU A 769 -20.02 3.63 33.64
N LYS A 770 -20.49 4.38 34.65
CA LYS A 770 -21.12 5.69 34.44
C LYS A 770 -20.12 6.70 33.88
N GLU A 771 -18.87 6.68 34.34
CA GLU A 771 -17.79 7.49 33.77
C GLU A 771 -17.50 7.14 32.30
N LEU A 772 -17.42 5.84 31.97
CA LEU A 772 -17.27 5.37 30.58
C LEU A 772 -18.40 5.91 29.70
N MET A 773 -19.65 5.81 30.16
CA MET A 773 -20.80 6.33 29.42
C MET A 773 -20.70 7.85 29.16
N ALA A 774 -20.24 8.62 30.16
CA ALA A 774 -20.00 10.06 30.00
C ALA A 774 -18.86 10.34 29.02
N MET A 775 -17.77 9.57 29.06
CA MET A 775 -16.65 9.67 28.13
C MET A 775 -17.10 9.43 26.68
N LEU A 776 -17.88 8.37 26.43
CA LEU A 776 -18.34 8.03 25.07
C LEU A 776 -19.17 9.16 24.45
N ASN A 777 -20.03 9.80 25.25
CA ASN A 777 -20.79 10.98 24.82
C ASN A 777 -19.89 12.21 24.61
N LYS A 778 -18.85 12.37 25.44
CA LYS A 778 -17.87 13.45 25.27
C LYS A 778 -17.09 13.30 23.95
N GLN A 779 -16.67 12.09 23.57
CA GLN A 779 -16.00 11.83 22.28
C GLN A 779 -16.83 12.31 21.09
N VAL A 780 -18.15 12.11 21.11
CA VAL A 780 -19.05 12.62 20.06
C VAL A 780 -19.08 14.14 20.06
N LYS A 781 -19.18 14.75 21.25
CA LYS A 781 -19.18 16.21 21.40
C LYS A 781 -17.90 16.85 20.88
N ASP A 782 -16.76 16.18 21.07
CA ASP A 782 -15.45 16.63 20.63
C ASP A 782 -15.16 16.30 19.15
N GLY A 783 -16.05 15.56 18.48
CA GLY A 783 -15.86 15.12 17.09
C GLY A 783 -14.88 13.95 16.92
N GLU A 784 -14.49 13.29 18.00
CA GLU A 784 -13.57 12.14 18.02
C GLU A 784 -14.24 10.82 17.62
N PHE A 785 -15.58 10.76 17.67
CA PHE A 785 -16.36 9.59 17.26
C PHE A 785 -17.71 10.01 16.64
N PRO A 786 -18.21 9.31 15.62
CA PRO A 786 -19.52 9.62 15.03
C PRO A 786 -20.67 9.46 16.03
N GLY A 787 -21.58 10.44 16.05
CA GLY A 787 -22.82 10.37 16.80
C GLY A 787 -23.85 9.39 16.20
N GLY A 788 -25.11 9.51 16.61
CA GLY A 788 -26.20 8.68 16.10
C GLY A 788 -26.12 7.22 16.55
N GLU A 789 -26.49 6.30 15.67
CA GLU A 789 -26.61 4.87 15.98
C GLU A 789 -25.31 4.25 16.51
N LEU A 790 -24.16 4.64 15.94
CA LEU A 790 -22.86 4.11 16.33
C LEU A 790 -22.55 4.40 17.81
N ASN A 791 -22.83 5.63 18.28
CA ASN A 791 -22.63 5.95 19.69
C ASN A 791 -23.75 5.40 20.58
N ALA A 792 -24.99 5.41 20.10
CA ALA A 792 -26.13 4.85 20.84
C ALA A 792 -25.86 3.39 21.23
N ARG A 793 -25.38 2.56 20.29
CA ARG A 793 -24.98 1.18 20.56
C ARG A 793 -23.96 1.04 21.70
N ARG A 794 -22.98 1.95 21.80
CA ARG A 794 -21.97 1.91 22.89
C ARG A 794 -22.60 2.28 24.23
N VAL A 795 -23.33 3.39 24.27
CA VAL A 795 -23.97 3.93 25.48
C VAL A 795 -25.02 2.96 26.02
N ASP A 796 -25.85 2.41 25.14
CA ASP A 796 -26.92 1.48 25.50
C ASP A 796 -26.37 0.18 26.07
N ALA A 797 -25.25 -0.33 25.53
CA ALA A 797 -24.60 -1.51 26.08
C ALA A 797 -24.07 -1.28 27.50
N VAL A 798 -23.48 -0.11 27.76
CA VAL A 798 -23.01 0.27 29.10
C VAL A 798 -24.19 0.41 30.07
N ALA A 799 -25.27 1.08 29.64
CA ALA A 799 -26.47 1.23 30.45
C ALA A 799 -27.15 -0.13 30.75
N ALA A 800 -27.18 -1.05 29.78
CA ALA A 800 -27.69 -2.40 29.96
C ALA A 800 -26.87 -3.18 31.01
N ALA A 801 -25.54 -3.17 30.90
CA ALA A 801 -24.67 -3.83 31.87
C ALA A 801 -24.83 -3.27 33.29
N ILE A 802 -24.98 -1.94 33.45
CA ILE A 802 -25.25 -1.34 34.78
C ILE A 802 -26.55 -1.92 35.38
N ARG A 803 -27.64 -1.93 34.61
CA ARG A 803 -28.94 -2.47 35.08
C ARG A 803 -28.83 -3.95 35.47
N GLU A 804 -28.14 -4.75 34.66
CA GLU A 804 -27.93 -6.18 34.93
C GLU A 804 -27.12 -6.40 36.22
N ILE A 805 -26.02 -5.67 36.41
CA ILE A 805 -25.16 -5.76 37.60
C ILE A 805 -25.89 -5.32 38.88
N GLU A 806 -26.68 -4.25 38.80
CA GLU A 806 -27.48 -3.75 39.92
C GLU A 806 -28.59 -4.74 40.32
N ALA A 807 -29.23 -5.39 39.33
CA ALA A 807 -30.28 -6.38 39.54
C ALA A 807 -29.78 -7.78 39.93
N ALA A 808 -28.53 -8.11 39.63
CA ALA A 808 -27.93 -9.43 39.89
C ALA A 808 -27.98 -9.77 41.38
N LYS A 809 -28.33 -11.03 41.70
CA LYS A 809 -28.39 -11.55 43.08
C LYS A 809 -27.28 -12.55 43.39
N ASP A 810 -26.73 -13.16 42.36
CA ASP A 810 -25.62 -14.09 42.41
C ASP A 810 -24.30 -13.35 42.63
N VAL A 811 -23.48 -13.88 43.55
CA VAL A 811 -22.11 -13.42 43.79
C VAL A 811 -21.19 -14.60 43.42
N PRO A 812 -20.73 -14.69 42.15
CA PRO A 812 -19.80 -15.73 41.74
C PRO A 812 -18.50 -15.65 42.56
N GLU A 813 -17.93 -16.81 42.88
CA GLU A 813 -16.60 -16.87 43.50
C GLU A 813 -15.55 -16.33 42.52
N LEU A 814 -14.71 -15.41 43.01
CA LEU A 814 -13.70 -14.75 42.19
C LEU A 814 -12.29 -15.24 42.55
N ARG A 815 -11.47 -15.42 41.51
CA ARG A 815 -10.02 -15.66 41.65
C ARG A 815 -9.27 -14.35 41.68
N SER A 816 -8.05 -14.38 42.19
CA SER A 816 -7.15 -13.23 42.28
C SER A 816 -5.75 -13.64 41.84
N ILE A 817 -5.16 -12.87 40.94
CA ILE A 817 -3.79 -13.11 40.44
C ILE A 817 -2.78 -13.06 41.59
N ARG A 818 -3.02 -12.21 42.60
CA ARG A 818 -2.14 -12.05 43.77
C ARG A 818 -2.36 -13.07 44.90
N GLY A 819 -3.29 -14.02 44.76
CA GLY A 819 -3.71 -14.93 45.84
C GLY A 819 -3.21 -16.39 45.73
N GLY A 820 -2.46 -16.73 44.70
CA GLY A 820 -1.99 -18.11 44.44
C GLY A 820 -0.72 -18.52 45.20
N GLY A 821 -0.59 -18.09 46.45
CA GLY A 821 0.47 -18.53 47.36
C GLY A 821 -0.16 -19.02 48.66
N ALA A 822 0.06 -20.30 48.97
CA ALA A 822 -0.37 -21.03 50.16
C ALA A 822 -1.84 -21.56 50.16
N SER A 823 -2.04 -22.73 49.57
CA SER A 823 -2.68 -23.86 50.26
C SER A 823 -2.51 -25.16 49.46
N GLY A 824 -1.81 -26.13 50.04
CA GLY A 824 -1.75 -27.53 49.59
C GLY A 824 -0.45 -27.93 48.87
N LEU A 825 0.46 -28.55 49.63
CA LEU A 825 1.41 -29.55 49.13
C LEU A 825 0.66 -30.72 48.49
#